data_AF-A0A7W0QXY0-F1
#
_entry.id   AF-A0A7W0QXY0-F1
#
_cell.length_a   1.000
_cell.length_b   1.000
_cell.length_c   1.000
_cell.angle_alpha   90.00
_cell.angle_beta   90.00
_cell.angle_gamma   90.00
#
_symmetry.space_group_name_H-M   'P 1'
#
loop_
_entity.id
_entity.type
_entity.pdbx_description
1 polymer ?
#
loop_
_entity_poly.entity_id
_entity_poly.type
_entity_poly.pdbx_seq_one_letter_code
_entity_poly.pdbx_strand_id
1 'polypeptide(L)'
;MRALRSFTIRPRLPEALAPLENLAMNLRWAWDDRTRDLFRWVDPDAWDATRHDPVQLLGTVSPERFDALASDPAFLRFLGEVNDELERYLEAPRWFQTRPKSALRQVAYFSPEFGIAESLPQYSGGLGILAGDHLKSASDLGVPLVGVGLFYGHGYFRQSLSTDSWQQERFPDQDPWAMALTLCEGVRVRVELAGSPLEARVWRADVGRVPLYLLDADVEENPPELRGVTDRLYGGDVEHRLRQEILLGIGGVRALEALGVDAQVFHTNEGHAGFLGLERMRRAIVDDGLTFAEAVEATRAASIFTTHTPVPAGIDQFPRDLIETYFGSWAAECGTTVDDLMAIGHRPGGTEEEAANAAGRFNMAVMGLRLAGRSNAVSKLHGQVSREMFSDLWPDLPDDEVPITSVTNGVHAGTWVSADMSDLLSRHVLPAWDEADTASWARIWSTPDDELWRVKDQARSRLVAFVRGRMHQRAIAAGTSALESTWADDLLDANALTIGFARRFATYKRANLLLAQGERLQRLLLDPDRPVQFVFAGKAHPADDQGKEMIRQIVDFAKDLGVRHRFVFLDDYDISVARSLIQGADVWLNTPRRPHEACGTSGEKAALNGTLNCSILDGWWDEMFDGENGWAITSAEEHPDLAQRDRLEADSLFDILEHQIVPLFHDREGTSVPRGWLGRVKANLASLGPQVVASRMVRDYVTELYEPTAAAADALRNDGHARARALSSWKVRALSGWEAVKVDAVEASEEVADLGARREVRVTVALGDLTPDDVAVQLVHGRIGPHDEL
;
A
#
# COMPACT_ATOMS: atom_id res chain seq x y z
N MET A 1 35.91 -9.69 -10.63
CA MET A 1 35.72 -10.13 -12.03
C MET A 1 34.25 -9.95 -12.37
N ARG A 2 33.90 -9.35 -13.52
CA ARG A 2 32.52 -9.37 -14.03
C ARG A 2 32.39 -10.53 -15.02
N ALA A 3 31.26 -11.24 -15.01
CA ALA A 3 31.02 -12.31 -15.96
C ALA A 3 30.99 -11.75 -17.39
N LEU A 4 31.69 -12.40 -18.33
CA LEU A 4 31.66 -12.05 -19.75
C LEU A 4 30.38 -12.55 -20.44
N ARG A 5 29.74 -13.59 -19.89
CA ARG A 5 28.50 -14.18 -20.35
C ARG A 5 27.87 -14.97 -19.20
N SER A 6 26.57 -14.81 -18.98
CA SER A 6 25.78 -15.63 -18.05
C SER A 6 24.91 -16.61 -18.84
N PHE A 7 24.63 -17.77 -18.26
CA PHE A 7 23.68 -18.74 -18.78
C PHE A 7 22.77 -19.16 -17.62
N THR A 8 21.46 -19.14 -17.84
CA THR A 8 20.50 -19.67 -16.87
C THR A 8 20.27 -21.15 -17.17
N ILE A 9 20.57 -22.02 -16.21
CA ILE A 9 20.34 -23.47 -16.31
C ILE A 9 19.07 -23.77 -15.54
N ARG A 10 18.04 -24.25 -16.23
CA ARG A 10 16.82 -24.75 -15.56
C ARG A 10 17.01 -26.22 -15.19
N PRO A 11 16.63 -26.64 -13.97
CA PRO A 11 16.64 -28.04 -13.59
C PRO A 11 15.65 -28.81 -14.47
N ARG A 12 16.06 -29.97 -14.98
CA ARG A 12 15.15 -30.87 -15.68
C ARG A 12 14.45 -31.76 -14.66
N LEU A 13 13.23 -31.42 -14.29
CA LEU A 13 12.43 -32.22 -13.37
C LEU A 13 12.00 -33.54 -14.05
N PRO A 14 11.96 -34.67 -13.31
CA PRO A 14 11.25 -35.87 -13.74
C PRO A 14 9.79 -35.54 -14.10
N GLU A 15 9.21 -36.26 -15.06
CA GLU A 15 7.83 -35.99 -15.54
C GLU A 15 6.80 -36.02 -14.40
N ALA A 16 6.95 -36.95 -13.46
CA ALA A 16 6.10 -37.05 -12.27
C ALA A 16 6.16 -35.82 -11.34
N LEU A 17 7.21 -35.00 -11.44
CA LEU A 17 7.43 -33.79 -10.65
C LEU A 17 7.15 -32.49 -11.42
N ALA A 18 6.72 -32.57 -12.68
CA ALA A 18 6.41 -31.40 -13.51
C ALA A 18 5.46 -30.37 -12.84
N PRO A 19 4.44 -30.77 -12.04
CA PRO A 19 3.57 -29.81 -11.36
C PRO A 19 4.29 -28.85 -10.40
N LEU A 20 5.49 -29.19 -9.89
CA LEU A 20 6.29 -28.29 -9.05
C LEU A 20 6.66 -26.99 -9.78
N GLU A 21 6.87 -27.02 -11.09
CA GLU A 21 7.18 -25.83 -11.88
C GLU A 21 5.99 -24.87 -11.90
N ASN A 22 4.78 -25.38 -12.17
CA ASN A 22 3.55 -24.57 -12.16
C ASN A 22 3.29 -23.95 -10.78
N LEU A 23 3.47 -24.74 -9.72
CA LEU A 23 3.31 -24.28 -8.34
C LEU A 23 4.35 -23.23 -7.95
N ALA A 24 5.59 -23.34 -8.44
CA ALA A 24 6.65 -22.37 -8.17
C ALA A 24 6.44 -21.04 -8.91
N MET A 25 5.91 -21.10 -10.14
CA MET A 25 5.71 -19.93 -11.00
C MET A 25 4.46 -19.11 -10.66
N ASN A 26 3.48 -19.69 -9.95
CA ASN A 26 2.33 -18.94 -9.45
C ASN A 26 2.57 -18.46 -8.01
N LEU A 27 2.66 -17.14 -7.81
CA LEU A 27 3.00 -16.52 -6.52
C LEU A 27 2.00 -16.79 -5.39
N ARG A 28 0.86 -17.47 -5.65
CA ARG A 28 -0.06 -17.95 -4.59
C ARG A 28 0.66 -18.75 -3.51
N TRP A 29 1.74 -19.47 -3.82
CA TRP A 29 2.54 -20.16 -2.81
C TRP A 29 3.00 -19.22 -1.67
N ALA A 30 3.10 -17.91 -1.93
CA ALA A 30 3.51 -16.92 -0.94
C ALA A 30 2.41 -16.60 0.10
N TRP A 31 1.21 -17.18 0.01
CA TRP A 31 0.19 -17.12 1.05
C TRP A 31 -0.64 -18.41 1.17
N ASP A 32 -0.15 -19.51 0.60
CA ASP A 32 -0.76 -20.84 0.72
C ASP A 32 0.17 -21.79 1.50
N ASP A 33 -0.25 -22.16 2.69
CA ASP A 33 0.59 -22.94 3.61
C ASP A 33 0.85 -24.37 3.12
N ARG A 34 -0.12 -24.99 2.45
CA ARG A 34 0.05 -26.35 1.87
C ARG A 34 1.12 -26.38 0.79
N THR A 35 1.15 -25.36 -0.07
CA THR A 35 2.17 -25.22 -1.11
C THR A 35 3.55 -24.97 -0.50
N ARG A 36 3.64 -24.16 0.57
CA ARG A 36 4.90 -23.96 1.31
C ARG A 36 5.39 -25.24 1.98
N ASP A 37 4.50 -26.01 2.57
CA ASP A 37 4.84 -27.29 3.20
C ASP A 37 5.32 -28.32 2.17
N LEU A 38 4.73 -28.31 0.96
CA LEU A 38 5.20 -29.12 -0.17
C LEU A 38 6.64 -28.75 -0.54
N PHE A 39 6.95 -27.47 -0.73
CA PHE A 39 8.31 -27.02 -1.06
C PHE A 39 9.30 -27.26 0.09
N ARG A 40 8.88 -27.12 1.35
CA ARG A 40 9.71 -27.52 2.50
C ARG A 40 10.02 -29.02 2.49
N TRP A 41 9.08 -29.88 2.06
CA TRP A 41 9.31 -31.32 1.97
C TRP A 41 10.28 -31.70 0.84
N VAL A 42 10.33 -30.92 -0.25
CA VAL A 42 11.32 -31.15 -1.33
C VAL A 42 12.73 -31.21 -0.74
N ASP A 43 13.15 -30.17 -0.01
CA ASP A 43 14.41 -30.15 0.73
C ASP A 43 14.35 -29.05 1.82
N PRO A 44 14.24 -29.41 3.11
CA PRO A 44 14.10 -28.43 4.20
C PRO A 44 15.28 -27.48 4.34
N ASP A 45 16.51 -27.98 4.19
CA ASP A 45 17.72 -27.18 4.38
C ASP A 45 17.90 -26.21 3.21
N ALA A 46 17.64 -26.67 1.98
CA ALA A 46 17.68 -25.81 0.80
C ALA A 46 16.54 -24.77 0.80
N TRP A 47 15.37 -25.12 1.34
CA TRP A 47 14.23 -24.20 1.49
C TRP A 47 14.60 -23.00 2.38
N ASP A 48 15.24 -23.25 3.53
CA ASP A 48 15.70 -22.19 4.42
C ASP A 48 16.86 -21.40 3.79
N ALA A 49 17.82 -22.08 3.15
CA ALA A 49 18.97 -21.44 2.51
C ALA A 49 18.60 -20.52 1.34
N THR A 50 17.55 -20.87 0.59
CA THR A 50 17.01 -20.08 -0.53
C THR A 50 16.01 -19.02 -0.07
N ARG A 51 15.86 -18.80 1.24
CA ARG A 51 14.92 -17.84 1.84
C ARG A 51 13.47 -18.09 1.44
N HIS A 52 13.09 -19.36 1.32
CA HIS A 52 11.74 -19.79 1.00
C HIS A 52 11.29 -19.40 -0.42
N ASP A 53 12.22 -19.42 -1.39
CA ASP A 53 11.93 -19.18 -2.80
C ASP A 53 11.86 -20.53 -3.57
N PRO A 54 10.67 -20.95 -4.03
CA PRO A 54 10.51 -22.20 -4.78
C PRO A 54 11.35 -22.28 -6.05
N VAL A 55 11.56 -21.18 -6.77
CA VAL A 55 12.29 -21.19 -8.04
C VAL A 55 13.77 -21.45 -7.77
N GLN A 56 14.34 -20.77 -6.77
CA GLN A 56 15.72 -20.98 -6.35
C GLN A 56 15.94 -22.36 -5.71
N LEU A 57 14.96 -22.84 -4.93
CA LEU A 57 14.96 -24.18 -4.34
C LEU A 57 15.11 -25.24 -5.45
N LEU A 58 14.23 -25.20 -6.45
CA LEU A 58 14.25 -26.20 -7.53
C LEU A 58 15.56 -26.15 -8.33
N GLY A 59 16.18 -24.97 -8.46
CA GLY A 59 17.51 -24.82 -9.08
C GLY A 59 18.68 -25.36 -8.26
N THR A 60 18.50 -25.60 -6.95
CA THR A 60 19.57 -26.00 -6.02
C THR A 60 19.51 -27.50 -5.68
N VAL A 61 18.32 -28.11 -5.73
CA VAL A 61 18.10 -29.51 -5.36
C VAL A 61 18.78 -30.48 -6.33
N SER A 62 19.38 -31.55 -5.81
CA SER A 62 20.13 -32.51 -6.63
C SER A 62 19.22 -33.44 -7.46
N PRO A 63 19.69 -33.95 -8.61
CA PRO A 63 18.95 -34.93 -9.40
C PRO A 63 18.56 -36.19 -8.61
N GLU A 64 19.43 -36.70 -7.74
CA GLU A 64 19.15 -37.89 -6.92
C GLU A 64 18.01 -37.65 -5.94
N ARG A 65 17.91 -36.43 -5.40
CA ARG A 65 16.79 -36.05 -4.53
C ARG A 65 15.49 -35.99 -5.31
N PHE A 66 15.50 -35.44 -6.53
CA PHE A 66 14.34 -35.47 -7.41
C PHE A 66 13.91 -36.89 -7.79
N ASP A 67 14.86 -37.79 -8.10
CA ASP A 67 14.55 -39.19 -8.40
C ASP A 67 13.92 -39.92 -7.20
N ALA A 68 14.40 -39.61 -5.99
CA ALA A 68 13.84 -40.14 -4.74
C ALA A 68 12.40 -39.65 -4.52
N LEU A 69 12.13 -38.35 -4.72
CA LEU A 69 10.78 -37.77 -4.60
C LEU A 69 9.84 -38.31 -5.68
N ALA A 70 10.33 -38.49 -6.91
CA ALA A 70 9.58 -39.08 -8.01
C ALA A 70 9.21 -40.55 -7.78
N SER A 71 9.89 -41.21 -6.84
CA SER A 71 9.61 -42.60 -6.43
C SER A 71 8.81 -42.71 -5.13
N ASP A 72 8.46 -41.60 -4.47
CA ASP A 72 7.73 -41.55 -3.20
C ASP A 72 6.21 -41.37 -3.42
N PRO A 73 5.39 -42.42 -3.19
CA PRO A 73 3.94 -42.32 -3.43
C PRO A 73 3.20 -41.38 -2.46
N ALA A 74 3.78 -41.06 -1.30
CA ALA A 74 3.18 -40.11 -0.36
C ALA A 74 3.41 -38.67 -0.86
N PHE A 75 4.63 -38.36 -1.29
CA PHE A 75 4.97 -37.06 -1.86
C PHE A 75 4.15 -36.79 -3.13
N LEU A 76 4.11 -37.73 -4.07
CA LEU A 76 3.37 -37.55 -5.34
C LEU A 76 1.86 -37.33 -5.13
N ARG A 77 1.26 -37.98 -4.13
CA ARG A 77 -0.15 -37.76 -3.78
C ARG A 77 -0.36 -36.35 -3.25
N PHE A 78 0.50 -35.90 -2.34
CA PHE A 78 0.42 -34.56 -1.77
C PHE A 78 0.66 -33.47 -2.84
N LEU A 79 1.64 -33.68 -3.73
CA LEU A 79 1.86 -32.83 -4.90
C LEU A 79 0.60 -32.72 -5.78
N GLY A 80 -0.03 -33.86 -6.09
CA GLY A 80 -1.27 -33.88 -6.87
C GLY A 80 -2.41 -33.11 -6.19
N GLU A 81 -2.62 -33.32 -4.88
CA GLU A 81 -3.65 -32.60 -4.11
C GLU A 81 -3.43 -31.08 -4.12
N VAL A 82 -2.18 -30.63 -3.95
CA VAL A 82 -1.82 -29.21 -3.94
C VAL A 82 -1.97 -28.60 -5.34
N ASN A 83 -1.60 -29.32 -6.40
CA ASN A 83 -1.83 -28.89 -7.77
C ASN A 83 -3.32 -28.76 -8.09
N ASP A 84 -4.13 -29.78 -7.77
CA ASP A 84 -5.58 -29.76 -7.97
C ASP A 84 -6.26 -28.62 -7.18
N GLU A 85 -5.70 -28.26 -6.02
CA GLU A 85 -6.15 -27.09 -5.26
C GLU A 85 -5.83 -25.78 -5.98
N LEU A 86 -4.64 -25.63 -6.56
CA LEU A 86 -4.30 -24.46 -7.38
C LEU A 86 -5.24 -24.37 -8.59
N GLU A 87 -5.45 -25.45 -9.32
CA GLU A 87 -6.35 -25.47 -10.49
C GLU A 87 -7.77 -25.05 -10.11
N ARG A 88 -8.33 -25.66 -9.04
CA ARG A 88 -9.62 -25.25 -8.48
C ARG A 88 -9.59 -23.78 -8.03
N TYR A 89 -8.48 -23.34 -7.44
CA TYR A 89 -8.30 -21.97 -7.00
C TYR A 89 -8.32 -21.00 -8.16
N LEU A 90 -7.88 -21.38 -9.38
CA LEU A 90 -7.82 -20.52 -10.56
C LEU A 90 -9.12 -20.54 -11.38
N GLU A 91 -9.85 -21.65 -11.38
CA GLU A 91 -11.01 -21.85 -12.27
C GLU A 91 -12.37 -21.60 -11.60
N ALA A 92 -12.50 -21.92 -10.30
CA ALA A 92 -13.81 -21.85 -9.63
C ALA A 92 -14.40 -20.44 -9.62
N PRO A 93 -15.73 -20.24 -9.70
CA PRO A 93 -16.33 -18.94 -9.46
C PRO A 93 -15.98 -18.41 -8.06
N ARG A 94 -15.58 -17.13 -7.97
CA ARG A 94 -15.33 -16.43 -6.71
C ARG A 94 -16.43 -15.40 -6.45
N TRP A 95 -16.29 -14.64 -5.36
CA TRP A 95 -17.21 -13.58 -4.99
C TRP A 95 -17.67 -12.74 -6.19
N PHE A 96 -16.75 -12.24 -7.02
CA PHE A 96 -17.09 -11.40 -8.17
C PHE A 96 -18.00 -12.12 -9.18
N GLN A 97 -17.69 -13.38 -9.55
CA GLN A 97 -18.49 -14.16 -10.51
C GLN A 97 -19.87 -14.56 -9.97
N THR A 98 -20.06 -14.60 -8.65
CA THR A 98 -21.35 -14.96 -8.04
C THR A 98 -22.35 -13.81 -7.95
N ARG A 99 -21.93 -12.58 -8.25
CA ARG A 99 -22.76 -11.37 -8.19
C ARG A 99 -23.66 -11.22 -9.43
N PRO A 100 -24.73 -10.40 -9.35
CA PRO A 100 -25.48 -9.97 -10.53
C PRO A 100 -24.57 -9.36 -11.60
N LYS A 101 -25.01 -9.34 -12.86
CA LYS A 101 -24.20 -8.91 -14.01
C LYS A 101 -23.58 -7.51 -13.77
N SER A 102 -22.27 -7.49 -13.55
CA SER A 102 -21.46 -6.28 -13.37
C SER A 102 -21.17 -5.61 -14.71
N ALA A 103 -21.06 -4.28 -14.72
CA ALA A 103 -20.58 -3.51 -15.87
C ALA A 103 -19.05 -3.60 -16.04
N LEU A 104 -18.35 -4.01 -14.98
CA LEU A 104 -16.89 -4.10 -14.95
C LEU A 104 -16.41 -5.33 -15.72
N ARG A 105 -15.56 -5.10 -16.74
CA ARG A 105 -14.92 -6.16 -17.52
C ARG A 105 -13.45 -6.37 -17.15
N GLN A 106 -12.69 -5.31 -16.96
CA GLN A 106 -11.26 -5.38 -16.68
C GLN A 106 -10.75 -4.08 -16.07
N VAL A 107 -10.04 -4.16 -14.95
CA VAL A 107 -9.26 -3.07 -14.35
C VAL A 107 -7.79 -3.25 -14.72
N ALA A 108 -7.11 -2.15 -15.04
CA ALA A 108 -5.66 -2.07 -15.05
C ALA A 108 -5.18 -1.19 -13.88
N TYR A 109 -4.52 -1.81 -12.92
CA TYR A 109 -4.02 -1.18 -11.69
C TYR A 109 -2.53 -0.88 -11.83
N PHE A 110 -2.19 0.40 -11.92
CA PHE A 110 -0.82 0.86 -12.14
C PHE A 110 -0.20 1.29 -10.81
N SER A 111 0.99 0.78 -10.52
CA SER A 111 1.76 1.18 -9.34
C SER A 111 3.26 1.07 -9.60
N PRO A 112 4.09 1.97 -9.04
CA PRO A 112 5.54 1.85 -9.12
C PRO A 112 6.08 0.73 -8.23
N GLU A 113 5.29 0.16 -7.32
CA GLU A 113 5.76 -0.92 -6.44
C GLU A 113 4.69 -1.96 -6.13
N PHE A 114 5.12 -3.21 -5.96
CA PHE A 114 4.30 -4.37 -5.62
C PHE A 114 5.02 -5.29 -4.61
N GLY A 115 4.48 -5.35 -3.40
CA GLY A 115 4.96 -6.19 -2.31
C GLY A 115 4.23 -7.53 -2.26
N ILE A 116 4.57 -8.45 -3.18
CA ILE A 116 3.89 -9.74 -3.31
C ILE A 116 4.52 -10.80 -2.39
N ALA A 117 5.81 -11.07 -2.58
CA ALA A 117 6.57 -12.12 -1.91
C ALA A 117 8.03 -11.67 -1.70
N GLU A 118 8.73 -12.29 -0.76
CA GLU A 118 10.13 -11.98 -0.47
C GLU A 118 11.07 -12.22 -1.67
N SER A 119 10.74 -13.19 -2.52
CA SER A 119 11.47 -13.53 -3.74
C SER A 119 11.28 -12.53 -4.88
N LEU A 120 10.29 -11.63 -4.79
CA LEU A 120 10.04 -10.57 -5.76
C LEU A 120 10.12 -9.20 -5.07
N PRO A 121 11.34 -8.69 -4.78
CA PRO A 121 11.56 -7.48 -3.98
C PRO A 121 11.34 -6.18 -4.80
N GLN A 122 10.13 -6.05 -5.37
CA GLN A 122 9.71 -4.93 -6.22
C GLN A 122 8.91 -3.89 -5.40
N TYR A 123 9.33 -3.62 -4.15
CA TYR A 123 8.68 -2.67 -3.25
C TYR A 123 9.65 -2.03 -2.24
N SER A 124 9.29 -0.85 -1.73
CA SER A 124 10.06 -0.12 -0.71
C SER A 124 9.32 0.04 0.62
N GLY A 125 7.98 0.09 0.60
CA GLY A 125 7.20 0.48 1.77
C GLY A 125 5.71 0.16 1.70
N GLY A 126 4.92 0.96 2.40
CA GLY A 126 3.50 0.72 2.62
C GLY A 126 2.65 0.77 1.35
N LEU A 127 2.98 1.62 0.37
CA LEU A 127 2.27 1.75 -0.89
C LEU A 127 2.34 0.44 -1.70
N GLY A 128 3.53 -0.15 -1.81
CA GLY A 128 3.77 -1.38 -2.54
C GLY A 128 3.20 -2.60 -1.81
N ILE A 129 3.29 -2.63 -0.49
CA ILE A 129 2.62 -3.69 0.29
C ILE A 129 1.10 -3.62 0.10
N LEU A 130 0.50 -2.42 0.11
CA LEU A 130 -0.92 -2.24 -0.19
C LEU A 130 -1.26 -2.71 -1.61
N ALA A 131 -0.48 -2.30 -2.61
CA ALA A 131 -0.66 -2.75 -4.00
C ALA A 131 -0.61 -4.29 -4.10
N GLY A 132 0.31 -4.93 -3.36
CA GLY A 132 0.40 -6.38 -3.31
C GLY A 132 -0.80 -7.03 -2.63
N ASP A 133 -1.24 -6.51 -1.48
CA ASP A 133 -2.42 -7.00 -0.77
C ASP A 133 -3.71 -6.78 -1.58
N HIS A 134 -3.78 -5.69 -2.37
CA HIS A 134 -4.87 -5.40 -3.30
C HIS A 134 -4.95 -6.48 -4.40
N LEU A 135 -3.82 -6.84 -5.03
CA LEU A 135 -3.77 -7.88 -6.07
C LEU A 135 -4.10 -9.27 -5.52
N LYS A 136 -3.57 -9.62 -4.34
CA LYS A 136 -3.89 -10.90 -3.68
C LYS A 136 -5.38 -11.00 -3.36
N SER A 137 -5.95 -9.95 -2.78
CA SER A 137 -7.38 -9.88 -2.47
C SER A 137 -8.25 -9.88 -3.75
N ALA A 138 -7.85 -9.15 -4.80
CA ALA A 138 -8.52 -9.20 -6.10
C ALA A 138 -8.48 -10.61 -6.70
N SER A 139 -7.38 -11.33 -6.54
CA SER A 139 -7.25 -12.74 -6.93
C SER A 139 -8.22 -13.64 -6.16
N ASP A 140 -8.27 -13.52 -4.83
CA ASP A 140 -9.16 -14.35 -3.99
C ASP A 140 -10.65 -14.09 -4.28
N LEU A 141 -11.00 -12.82 -4.51
CA LEU A 141 -12.35 -12.39 -4.86
C LEU A 141 -12.71 -12.64 -6.34
N GLY A 142 -11.74 -12.98 -7.18
CA GLY A 142 -11.89 -13.17 -8.63
C GLY A 142 -12.23 -11.88 -9.39
N VAL A 143 -11.80 -10.72 -8.91
CA VAL A 143 -12.01 -9.44 -9.61
C VAL A 143 -11.18 -9.43 -10.91
N PRO A 144 -11.74 -9.04 -12.06
CA PRO A 144 -11.00 -8.99 -13.31
C PRO A 144 -10.05 -7.79 -13.30
N LEU A 145 -8.83 -8.03 -12.82
CA LEU A 145 -7.80 -7.01 -12.62
C LEU A 145 -6.45 -7.50 -13.16
N VAL A 146 -5.69 -6.58 -13.76
CA VAL A 146 -4.26 -6.78 -14.07
C VAL A 146 -3.44 -5.71 -13.35
N GLY A 147 -2.25 -6.09 -12.87
CA GLY A 147 -1.28 -5.15 -12.33
C GLY A 147 -0.31 -4.69 -13.41
N VAL A 148 0.13 -3.43 -13.36
CA VAL A 148 1.18 -2.88 -14.23
C VAL A 148 2.21 -2.12 -13.39
N GLY A 149 3.48 -2.47 -13.54
CA GLY A 149 4.60 -1.87 -12.84
C GLY A 149 5.89 -1.90 -13.65
N LEU A 150 7.01 -1.57 -13.01
CA LEU A 150 8.35 -1.71 -13.56
C LEU A 150 9.08 -2.87 -12.88
N PHE A 151 9.94 -3.57 -13.62
CA PHE A 151 10.90 -4.51 -13.04
C PHE A 151 12.19 -3.75 -12.72
N TYR A 152 12.44 -3.47 -11.45
CA TYR A 152 13.68 -2.84 -11.00
C TYR A 152 14.78 -3.88 -10.83
N GLY A 153 15.85 -3.77 -11.62
CA GLY A 153 16.96 -4.74 -11.65
C GLY A 153 17.69 -4.90 -10.32
N HIS A 154 17.67 -3.89 -9.45
CA HIS A 154 18.21 -3.99 -8.09
C HIS A 154 17.12 -3.94 -7.01
N GLY A 155 15.84 -3.80 -7.39
CA GLY A 155 14.72 -3.67 -6.46
C GLY A 155 14.88 -2.44 -5.57
N TYR A 156 14.60 -2.62 -4.28
CA TYR A 156 15.03 -1.69 -3.23
C TYR A 156 16.33 -2.17 -2.56
N PHE A 157 16.91 -1.37 -1.66
CA PHE A 157 18.19 -1.73 -1.05
C PHE A 157 18.07 -2.77 0.07
N ARG A 158 19.13 -3.56 0.22
CA ARG A 158 19.43 -4.40 1.39
C ARG A 158 20.15 -3.56 2.44
N GLN A 159 19.64 -3.58 3.66
CA GLN A 159 20.16 -2.79 4.77
C GLN A 159 21.23 -3.57 5.53
N SER A 160 22.26 -2.87 6.01
CA SER A 160 23.12 -3.33 7.11
C SER A 160 23.48 -2.15 7.99
N LEU A 161 23.96 -2.41 9.21
CA LEU A 161 24.46 -1.37 10.10
C LEU A 161 25.98 -1.43 10.19
N SER A 162 26.64 -0.28 10.14
CA SER A 162 28.07 -0.14 10.42
C SER A 162 28.38 -0.38 11.91
N THR A 163 29.67 -0.38 12.27
CA THR A 163 30.10 -0.44 13.68
C THR A 163 29.53 0.69 14.53
N ASP A 164 29.35 1.86 13.92
CA ASP A 164 28.82 3.08 14.53
C ASP A 164 27.29 3.16 14.43
N SER A 165 26.64 2.00 14.22
CA SER A 165 25.18 1.86 14.11
C SER A 165 24.55 2.63 12.94
N TRP A 166 25.35 3.13 11.99
CA TRP A 166 24.85 3.87 10.84
C TRP A 166 24.36 2.94 9.74
N GLN A 167 23.25 3.30 9.11
CA GLN A 167 22.69 2.52 8.01
C GLN A 167 23.61 2.52 6.78
N GLN A 168 23.79 1.35 6.18
CA GLN A 168 24.47 1.14 4.91
C GLN A 168 23.52 0.44 3.93
N GLU A 169 23.54 0.90 2.68
CA GLU A 169 22.73 0.37 1.60
C GLU A 169 23.55 -0.52 0.64
N ARG A 170 22.98 -1.67 0.27
CA ARG A 170 23.51 -2.54 -0.78
C ARG A 170 22.43 -2.82 -1.82
N PHE A 171 22.79 -2.78 -3.10
CA PHE A 171 21.88 -2.96 -4.23
C PHE A 171 22.28 -4.21 -5.01
N PRO A 172 21.83 -5.40 -4.58
CA PRO A 172 22.16 -6.65 -5.29
C PRO A 172 21.43 -6.71 -6.64
N ASP A 173 22.09 -7.25 -7.65
CA ASP A 173 21.46 -7.55 -8.95
C ASP A 173 20.42 -8.66 -8.80
N GLN A 174 19.29 -8.49 -9.47
CA GLN A 174 18.24 -9.50 -9.60
C GLN A 174 18.32 -10.15 -10.98
N ASP A 175 18.22 -11.48 -11.02
CA ASP A 175 18.06 -12.22 -12.26
C ASP A 175 16.57 -12.54 -12.47
N PRO A 176 15.85 -11.85 -13.38
CA PRO A 176 14.44 -12.13 -13.63
C PRO A 176 14.19 -13.56 -14.12
N TRP A 177 15.18 -14.22 -14.75
CA TRP A 177 15.04 -15.60 -15.21
C TRP A 177 15.07 -16.62 -14.08
N ALA A 178 15.55 -16.22 -12.89
CA ALA A 178 15.63 -17.03 -11.69
C ALA A 178 14.53 -16.65 -10.67
N MET A 179 13.47 -16.00 -11.15
CA MET A 179 12.29 -15.59 -10.38
C MET A 179 11.04 -16.23 -10.97
N ALA A 180 9.92 -16.13 -10.25
CA ALA A 180 8.60 -16.50 -10.74
C ALA A 180 8.06 -15.48 -11.78
N LEU A 181 8.84 -15.28 -12.85
CA LEU A 181 8.58 -14.36 -13.95
C LEU A 181 8.69 -15.11 -15.29
N THR A 182 7.70 -14.87 -16.15
CA THR A 182 7.70 -15.37 -17.52
C THR A 182 7.86 -14.20 -18.49
N LEU A 183 8.79 -14.31 -19.43
CA LEU A 183 8.92 -13.30 -20.48
C LEU A 183 7.70 -13.34 -21.39
N CYS A 184 7.09 -12.20 -21.67
CA CYS A 184 6.04 -12.08 -22.68
C CYS A 184 6.70 -12.06 -24.07
N GLU A 185 6.96 -13.25 -24.64
CA GLU A 185 7.65 -13.37 -25.93
C GLU A 185 6.94 -12.59 -27.04
N GLY A 186 7.73 -11.90 -27.86
CA GLY A 186 7.21 -11.07 -28.96
C GLY A 186 6.62 -9.72 -28.54
N VAL A 187 6.48 -9.45 -27.24
CA VAL A 187 6.00 -8.15 -26.73
C VAL A 187 7.19 -7.22 -26.50
N ARG A 188 7.25 -6.16 -27.29
CA ARG A 188 8.20 -5.06 -27.14
C ARG A 188 7.46 -3.74 -27.10
N VAL A 189 7.83 -2.89 -26.16
CA VAL A 189 7.23 -1.58 -25.94
C VAL A 189 8.26 -0.51 -26.22
N ARG A 190 7.90 0.43 -27.09
CA ARG A 190 8.75 1.57 -27.42
C ARG A 190 8.16 2.86 -26.86
N VAL A 191 8.98 3.64 -26.15
CA VAL A 191 8.62 4.95 -25.60
C VAL A 191 9.67 5.97 -25.99
N GLU A 192 9.26 7.17 -26.38
CA GLU A 192 10.17 8.25 -26.73
C GLU A 192 10.59 9.01 -25.46
N LEU A 193 11.90 9.17 -25.24
CA LEU A 193 12.47 9.92 -24.14
C LEU A 193 13.37 11.03 -24.69
N ALA A 194 12.80 12.24 -24.84
CA ALA A 194 13.53 13.42 -25.31
C ALA A 194 14.29 13.20 -26.66
N GLY A 195 13.63 12.56 -27.63
CA GLY A 195 14.23 12.24 -28.93
C GLY A 195 15.02 10.93 -28.98
N SER A 196 15.13 10.22 -27.85
CA SER A 196 15.77 8.91 -27.77
C SER A 196 14.72 7.82 -27.58
N PRO A 197 14.62 6.84 -28.49
CA PRO A 197 13.69 5.74 -28.32
C PRO A 197 14.20 4.75 -27.28
N LEU A 198 13.42 4.55 -26.22
CA LEU A 198 13.61 3.49 -25.24
C LEU A 198 12.79 2.27 -25.65
N GLU A 199 13.43 1.11 -25.71
CA GLU A 199 12.79 -0.18 -25.90
C GLU A 199 12.67 -0.91 -24.55
N ALA A 200 11.51 -1.48 -24.24
CA ALA A 200 11.29 -2.27 -23.05
C ALA A 200 10.73 -3.65 -23.43
N ARG A 201 11.14 -4.67 -22.67
CA ARG A 201 10.48 -5.98 -22.66
C ARG A 201 9.47 -6.03 -21.51
N VAL A 202 8.60 -7.02 -21.52
CA VAL A 202 7.55 -7.19 -20.50
C VAL A 202 7.67 -8.56 -19.85
N TRP A 203 7.75 -8.58 -18.52
CA TRP A 203 7.66 -9.78 -17.69
C TRP A 203 6.26 -9.95 -17.14
N ARG A 204 5.79 -11.18 -17.01
CA ARG A 204 4.54 -11.54 -16.34
C ARG A 204 4.82 -12.32 -15.07
N ALA A 205 4.27 -11.88 -13.95
CA ALA A 205 4.14 -12.64 -12.71
C ALA A 205 2.67 -13.02 -12.50
N ASP A 206 2.38 -14.26 -12.11
CA ASP A 206 1.02 -14.68 -11.79
C ASP A 206 0.79 -14.57 -10.28
N VAL A 207 0.03 -13.55 -9.86
CA VAL A 207 -0.38 -13.34 -8.46
C VAL A 207 -1.72 -14.05 -8.25
N GLY A 208 -1.66 -15.37 -8.05
CA GLY A 208 -2.86 -16.19 -8.07
C GLY A 208 -3.53 -16.13 -9.44
N ARG A 209 -4.69 -15.48 -9.51
CA ARG A 209 -5.49 -15.24 -10.73
C ARG A 209 -5.12 -13.94 -11.46
N VAL A 210 -4.45 -13.01 -10.78
CA VAL A 210 -4.16 -11.67 -11.29
C VAL A 210 -2.80 -11.66 -11.97
N PRO A 211 -2.72 -11.41 -13.29
CA PRO A 211 -1.44 -11.21 -13.95
C PRO A 211 -0.88 -9.82 -13.60
N LEU A 212 0.38 -9.77 -13.20
CA LEU A 212 1.16 -8.56 -12.97
C LEU A 212 2.20 -8.43 -14.09
N TYR A 213 2.12 -7.35 -14.86
CA TYR A 213 3.07 -7.05 -15.93
C TYR A 213 4.12 -6.05 -15.45
N LEU A 214 5.39 -6.38 -15.61
CA LEU A 214 6.52 -5.57 -15.20
C LEU A 214 7.38 -5.20 -16.42
N LEU A 215 7.49 -3.90 -16.71
CA LEU A 215 8.29 -3.39 -17.82
C LEU A 215 9.76 -3.29 -17.43
N ASP A 216 10.64 -3.69 -18.34
CA ASP A 216 12.08 -3.76 -18.11
C ASP A 216 12.84 -3.14 -19.28
N ALA A 217 13.59 -2.07 -18.99
CA ALA A 217 14.41 -1.36 -19.97
C ALA A 217 15.83 -1.94 -20.11
N ASP A 218 16.23 -2.91 -19.29
CA ASP A 218 17.54 -3.56 -19.38
C ASP A 218 17.57 -4.59 -20.53
N VAL A 219 17.60 -4.04 -21.75
CA VAL A 219 17.67 -4.78 -23.01
C VAL A 219 18.87 -4.30 -23.84
N GLU A 220 19.42 -5.21 -24.65
CA GLU A 220 20.66 -4.92 -25.37
C GLU A 220 20.54 -3.78 -26.39
N GLU A 221 19.33 -3.55 -26.92
CA GLU A 221 19.04 -2.50 -27.90
C GLU A 221 19.13 -1.09 -27.31
N ASN A 222 18.97 -0.95 -25.99
CA ASN A 222 19.09 0.33 -25.32
C ASN A 222 20.56 0.69 -25.05
N PRO A 223 20.95 1.97 -25.18
CA PRO A 223 22.21 2.44 -24.64
C PRO A 223 22.24 2.32 -23.11
N PRO A 224 23.43 2.27 -22.46
CA PRO A 224 23.55 2.06 -21.02
C PRO A 224 22.74 3.03 -20.16
N GLU A 225 22.59 4.28 -20.58
CA GLU A 225 21.80 5.30 -19.89
C GLU A 225 20.30 5.00 -19.87
N LEU A 226 19.74 4.39 -20.93
CA LEU A 226 18.32 4.04 -21.02
C LEU A 226 18.03 2.69 -20.35
N ARG A 227 19.00 1.76 -20.33
CA ARG A 227 18.90 0.55 -19.50
C ARG A 227 18.76 0.89 -18.01
N GLY A 228 19.43 1.97 -17.60
CA GLY A 228 19.38 2.48 -16.23
C GLY A 228 18.00 2.93 -15.78
N VAL A 229 17.04 3.21 -16.67
CA VAL A 229 15.69 3.69 -16.28
C VAL A 229 15.02 2.72 -15.29
N THR A 230 15.24 1.42 -15.46
CA THR A 230 14.72 0.38 -14.55
C THR A 230 15.79 -0.16 -13.58
N ASP A 231 16.78 0.65 -13.19
CA ASP A 231 17.85 0.23 -12.28
C ASP A 231 17.32 -0.10 -10.88
N ARG A 232 16.73 0.87 -10.19
CA ARG A 232 16.30 0.75 -8.79
C ARG A 232 15.05 1.58 -8.51
N LEU A 233 14.28 1.10 -7.55
CA LEU A 233 13.07 1.75 -7.07
C LEU A 233 13.42 3.02 -6.28
N TYR A 234 12.79 4.15 -6.66
CA TYR A 234 13.06 5.49 -6.10
C TYR A 234 14.54 5.91 -6.17
N GLY A 235 15.24 5.52 -7.24
CA GLY A 235 16.62 5.94 -7.51
C GLY A 235 16.72 7.20 -8.37
N GLY A 236 17.96 7.64 -8.58
CA GLY A 236 18.30 8.71 -9.51
C GLY A 236 17.93 10.11 -9.04
N ASP A 237 17.91 11.04 -9.98
CA ASP A 237 17.49 12.42 -9.79
C ASP A 237 16.05 12.66 -10.32
N VAL A 238 15.63 13.92 -10.36
CA VAL A 238 14.29 14.30 -10.82
C VAL A 238 14.03 13.88 -12.27
N GLU A 239 15.03 13.93 -13.16
CA GLU A 239 14.88 13.52 -14.55
C GLU A 239 14.80 12.00 -14.68
N HIS A 240 15.59 11.26 -13.89
CA HIS A 240 15.48 9.80 -13.81
C HIS A 240 14.09 9.34 -13.38
N ARG A 241 13.54 10.01 -12.36
CA ARG A 241 12.17 9.79 -11.89
C ARG A 241 11.16 10.06 -13.00
N LEU A 242 11.29 11.17 -13.73
CA LEU A 242 10.43 11.46 -14.88
C LEU A 242 10.47 10.34 -15.93
N ARG A 243 11.67 9.83 -16.28
CA ARG A 243 11.83 8.72 -17.24
C ARG A 243 11.15 7.43 -16.75
N GLN A 244 11.26 7.12 -15.46
CA GLN A 244 10.56 5.99 -14.84
C GLN A 244 9.04 6.14 -14.95
N GLU A 245 8.50 7.31 -14.62
CA GLU A 245 7.06 7.56 -14.67
C GLU A 245 6.52 7.56 -16.11
N ILE A 246 7.30 8.05 -17.08
CA ILE A 246 6.96 7.95 -18.50
C ILE A 246 6.90 6.49 -18.94
N LEU A 247 7.91 5.67 -18.60
CA LEU A 247 7.89 4.24 -18.93
C LEU A 247 6.72 3.51 -18.25
N LEU A 248 6.46 3.79 -16.97
CA LEU A 248 5.36 3.18 -16.23
C LEU A 248 4.00 3.57 -16.82
N GLY A 249 3.75 4.86 -17.02
CA GLY A 249 2.47 5.38 -17.50
C GLY A 249 2.24 5.07 -18.99
N ILE A 250 3.08 5.64 -19.86
CA ILE A 250 2.94 5.50 -21.32
C ILE A 250 3.30 4.08 -21.77
N GLY A 251 4.46 3.59 -21.33
CA GLY A 251 4.90 2.25 -21.68
C GLY A 251 3.94 1.18 -21.17
N GLY A 252 3.41 1.34 -19.96
CA GLY A 252 2.44 0.39 -19.40
C GLY A 252 1.13 0.32 -20.20
N VAL A 253 0.58 1.44 -20.68
CA VAL A 253 -0.60 1.43 -21.57
C VAL A 253 -0.27 0.68 -22.87
N ARG A 254 0.86 0.99 -23.50
CA ARG A 254 1.31 0.32 -24.74
C ARG A 254 1.60 -1.17 -24.54
N ALA A 255 2.07 -1.56 -23.35
CA ALA A 255 2.27 -2.96 -22.98
C ALA A 255 0.94 -3.72 -22.98
N LEU A 256 -0.09 -3.17 -22.33
CA LEU A 256 -1.41 -3.79 -22.28
C LEU A 256 -2.00 -3.97 -23.69
N GLU A 257 -1.84 -2.97 -24.57
CA GLU A 257 -2.27 -3.06 -25.96
C GLU A 257 -1.54 -4.15 -26.73
N ALA A 258 -0.21 -4.21 -26.63
CA ALA A 258 0.61 -5.23 -27.28
C ALA A 258 0.29 -6.64 -26.77
N LEU A 259 -0.14 -6.76 -25.51
CA LEU A 259 -0.61 -8.01 -24.90
C LEU A 259 -2.07 -8.36 -25.25
N GLY A 260 -2.81 -7.46 -25.90
CA GLY A 260 -4.24 -7.65 -26.20
C GLY A 260 -5.16 -7.55 -24.98
N VAL A 261 -4.74 -6.85 -23.92
CA VAL A 261 -5.53 -6.63 -22.71
C VAL A 261 -6.44 -5.41 -22.91
N ASP A 262 -7.75 -5.64 -23.08
CA ASP A 262 -8.77 -4.59 -23.17
C ASP A 262 -9.17 -4.10 -21.77
N ALA A 263 -8.38 -3.18 -21.22
CA ALA A 263 -8.69 -2.53 -19.94
C ALA A 263 -9.80 -1.49 -20.10
N GLN A 264 -10.84 -1.61 -19.27
CA GLN A 264 -11.96 -0.68 -19.25
C GLN A 264 -11.74 0.46 -18.24
N VAL A 265 -11.11 0.14 -17.10
CA VAL A 265 -10.86 1.08 -16.01
C VAL A 265 -9.36 1.14 -15.73
N PHE A 266 -8.81 2.34 -15.64
CA PHE A 266 -7.42 2.59 -15.31
C PHE A 266 -7.33 3.20 -13.91
N HIS A 267 -6.62 2.53 -13.01
CA HIS A 267 -6.42 2.99 -11.64
C HIS A 267 -4.96 3.38 -11.45
N THR A 268 -4.70 4.64 -11.06
CA THR A 268 -3.37 5.12 -10.66
C THR A 268 -3.22 5.12 -9.15
N ASN A 269 -2.31 4.28 -8.66
CA ASN A 269 -1.94 4.20 -7.24
C ASN A 269 -0.87 5.26 -6.95
N GLU A 270 -1.30 6.46 -6.52
CA GLU A 270 -0.52 7.70 -6.46
C GLU A 270 -0.16 8.28 -7.85
N GLY A 271 0.39 9.50 -7.88
CA GLY A 271 0.71 10.25 -9.10
C GLY A 271 1.75 9.60 -10.03
N HIS A 272 2.52 8.61 -9.56
CA HIS A 272 3.67 8.04 -10.27
C HIS A 272 3.36 7.38 -11.63
N ALA A 273 2.12 6.93 -11.83
CA ALA A 273 1.67 6.36 -13.10
C ALA A 273 0.77 7.33 -13.90
N GLY A 274 0.69 8.60 -13.49
CA GLY A 274 -0.24 9.59 -14.03
C GLY A 274 -0.13 9.80 -15.55
N PHE A 275 1.06 9.62 -16.13
CA PHE A 275 1.27 9.75 -17.57
C PHE A 275 0.53 8.71 -18.42
N LEU A 276 -0.06 7.67 -17.81
CA LEU A 276 -1.03 6.81 -18.51
C LEU A 276 -2.20 7.63 -19.05
N GLY A 277 -2.60 8.70 -18.35
CA GLY A 277 -3.65 9.60 -18.80
C GLY A 277 -3.28 10.30 -20.11
N LEU A 278 -2.03 10.72 -20.26
CA LEU A 278 -1.54 11.39 -21.47
C LEU A 278 -1.44 10.44 -22.66
N GLU A 279 -1.03 9.18 -22.47
CA GLU A 279 -1.05 8.20 -23.58
C GLU A 279 -2.49 7.89 -24.01
N ARG A 280 -3.43 7.78 -23.06
CA ARG A 280 -4.85 7.58 -23.37
C ARG A 280 -5.46 8.79 -24.11
N MET A 281 -5.11 10.01 -23.71
CA MET A 281 -5.49 11.22 -24.43
C MET A 281 -4.91 11.23 -25.85
N ARG A 282 -3.63 10.88 -26.00
CA ARG A 282 -2.98 10.80 -27.33
C ARG A 282 -3.73 9.86 -28.26
N ARG A 283 -4.09 8.66 -27.80
CA ARG A 283 -4.89 7.69 -28.56
C ARG A 283 -6.23 8.28 -28.98
N ALA A 284 -6.97 8.87 -28.04
CA ALA A 284 -8.26 9.50 -28.32
C ALA A 284 -8.17 10.64 -29.36
N ILE A 285 -7.08 11.42 -29.34
CA ILE A 285 -6.87 12.53 -30.28
C ILE A 285 -6.45 12.00 -31.66
N VAL A 286 -5.40 11.18 -31.69
CA VAL A 286 -4.74 10.75 -32.93
C VAL A 286 -5.55 9.69 -33.66
N ASP A 287 -6.11 8.72 -32.94
CA ASP A 287 -6.78 7.56 -33.53
C ASP A 287 -8.30 7.81 -33.67
N ASP A 288 -8.93 8.45 -32.68
CA ASP A 288 -10.39 8.66 -32.65
C ASP A 288 -10.82 10.09 -33.08
N GLY A 289 -9.86 11.00 -33.33
CA GLY A 289 -10.12 12.35 -33.81
C GLY A 289 -10.83 13.26 -32.81
N LEU A 290 -10.56 13.08 -31.51
CA LEU A 290 -11.05 13.98 -30.46
C LEU A 290 -10.17 15.23 -30.37
N THR A 291 -10.75 16.35 -29.96
CA THR A 291 -10.00 17.52 -29.51
C THR A 291 -9.39 17.28 -28.14
N PHE A 292 -8.44 18.11 -27.72
CA PHE A 292 -7.81 18.02 -26.40
C PHE A 292 -8.85 18.01 -25.26
N ALA A 293 -9.82 18.93 -25.28
CA ALA A 293 -10.88 19.01 -24.27
C ALA A 293 -11.78 17.75 -24.26
N GLU A 294 -12.16 17.24 -25.43
CA GLU A 294 -12.94 15.99 -25.54
C GLU A 294 -12.15 14.78 -25.03
N ALA A 295 -10.84 14.73 -25.32
CA ALA A 295 -9.95 13.66 -24.88
C ALA A 295 -9.74 13.65 -23.36
N VAL A 296 -9.71 14.83 -22.72
CA VAL A 296 -9.74 14.93 -21.24
C VAL A 296 -10.99 14.27 -20.69
N GLU A 297 -12.18 14.57 -21.22
CA GLU A 297 -13.44 14.00 -20.74
C GLU A 297 -13.53 12.47 -20.97
N ALA A 298 -13.10 12.00 -22.14
CA ALA A 298 -13.06 10.58 -22.46
C ALA A 298 -12.08 9.81 -21.56
N THR A 299 -10.92 10.41 -21.27
CA THR A 299 -9.91 9.81 -20.38
C THR A 299 -10.43 9.78 -18.94
N ARG A 300 -11.00 10.91 -18.48
CA ARG A 300 -11.54 11.10 -17.13
C ARG A 300 -12.58 10.06 -16.76
N ALA A 301 -13.54 9.77 -17.64
CA ALA A 301 -14.62 8.84 -17.33
C ALA A 301 -14.18 7.39 -17.03
N ALA A 302 -12.96 7.00 -17.41
CA ALA A 302 -12.44 5.65 -17.23
C ALA A 302 -11.22 5.59 -16.28
N SER A 303 -10.91 6.68 -15.58
CA SER A 303 -9.75 6.80 -14.71
C SER A 303 -10.14 6.96 -13.24
N ILE A 304 -9.40 6.29 -12.36
CA ILE A 304 -9.45 6.43 -10.91
C ILE A 304 -8.06 6.86 -10.41
N PHE A 305 -8.03 7.81 -9.48
CA PHE A 305 -6.80 8.28 -8.82
C PHE A 305 -6.89 8.09 -7.31
N THR A 306 -5.95 7.35 -6.73
CA THR A 306 -5.83 7.23 -5.27
C THR A 306 -4.64 8.04 -4.77
N THR A 307 -4.88 8.93 -3.80
CA THR A 307 -3.82 9.67 -3.09
C THR A 307 -3.43 8.97 -1.79
N HIS A 308 -2.14 8.85 -1.54
CA HIS A 308 -1.57 8.27 -0.31
C HIS A 308 -0.78 9.28 0.51
N THR A 309 -0.66 10.50 0.02
CA THR A 309 0.27 11.50 0.52
C THR A 309 -0.46 12.54 1.37
N PRO A 310 -0.21 12.61 2.69
CA PRO A 310 -0.89 13.55 3.58
C PRO A 310 -0.24 14.93 3.62
N VAL A 311 0.87 15.14 2.90
CA VAL A 311 1.64 16.40 2.91
C VAL A 311 2.16 16.77 1.50
N PRO A 312 2.08 18.04 1.06
CA PRO A 312 2.46 18.42 -0.30
C PRO A 312 3.89 18.05 -0.71
N ALA A 313 4.82 18.01 0.25
CA ALA A 313 6.23 17.69 0.01
C ALA A 313 6.47 16.24 -0.48
N GLY A 314 5.48 15.35 -0.34
CA GLY A 314 5.55 13.97 -0.84
C GLY A 314 5.08 13.78 -2.28
N ILE A 315 4.56 14.83 -2.93
CA ILE A 315 4.00 14.76 -4.29
C ILE A 315 5.09 15.09 -5.32
N ASP A 316 5.27 14.20 -6.31
CA ASP A 316 6.23 14.41 -7.39
C ASP A 316 5.85 15.63 -8.26
N GLN A 317 6.83 16.49 -8.51
CA GLN A 317 6.70 17.73 -9.29
C GLN A 317 7.88 17.93 -10.23
N PHE A 318 7.58 18.12 -11.52
CA PHE A 318 8.62 18.25 -12.56
C PHE A 318 8.76 19.69 -13.05
N PRO A 319 9.98 20.23 -13.21
CA PRO A 319 10.19 21.53 -13.86
C PRO A 319 9.61 21.58 -15.27
N ARG A 320 9.06 22.73 -15.66
CA ARG A 320 8.56 23.01 -17.02
C ARG A 320 9.57 22.61 -18.10
N ASP A 321 10.84 22.98 -17.97
CA ASP A 321 11.87 22.68 -18.97
C ASP A 321 11.99 21.18 -19.25
N LEU A 322 11.82 20.33 -18.22
CA LEU A 322 11.78 18.88 -18.41
C LEU A 322 10.50 18.46 -19.14
N ILE A 323 9.32 18.98 -18.75
CA ILE A 323 8.08 18.65 -19.44
C ILE A 323 8.14 19.08 -20.92
N GLU A 324 8.64 20.28 -21.23
CA GLU A 324 8.84 20.73 -22.61
C GLU A 324 9.76 19.79 -23.38
N THR A 325 10.87 19.38 -22.76
CA THR A 325 11.85 18.48 -23.38
C THR A 325 11.27 17.10 -23.70
N TYR A 326 10.46 16.53 -22.79
CA TYR A 326 9.94 15.16 -22.92
C TYR A 326 8.59 15.08 -23.62
N PHE A 327 7.75 16.12 -23.51
CA PHE A 327 6.38 16.13 -24.03
C PHE A 327 6.16 17.18 -25.13
N GLY A 328 7.18 17.89 -25.59
CA GLY A 328 7.04 18.82 -26.73
C GLY A 328 6.60 18.12 -28.03
N SER A 329 7.16 16.95 -28.32
CA SER A 329 6.73 16.11 -29.46
C SER A 329 5.31 15.57 -29.28
N TRP A 330 4.97 15.15 -28.06
CA TRP A 330 3.61 14.71 -27.70
C TRP A 330 2.59 15.84 -27.91
N ALA A 331 2.89 17.05 -27.47
CA ALA A 331 2.00 18.20 -27.63
C ALA A 331 1.76 18.52 -29.12
N ALA A 332 2.83 18.50 -29.93
CA ALA A 332 2.74 18.70 -31.37
C ALA A 332 1.91 17.60 -32.06
N GLU A 333 2.09 16.33 -31.68
CA GLU A 333 1.31 15.20 -32.19
C GLU A 333 -0.18 15.32 -31.85
N CYS A 334 -0.48 15.75 -30.62
CA CYS A 334 -1.84 16.00 -30.14
C CYS A 334 -2.47 17.32 -30.64
N GLY A 335 -1.76 18.11 -31.45
CA GLY A 335 -2.25 19.40 -31.95
C GLY A 335 -2.53 20.44 -30.85
N THR A 336 -1.78 20.39 -29.75
CA THR A 336 -1.91 21.26 -28.57
C THR A 336 -0.57 21.91 -28.22
N THR A 337 -0.53 22.74 -27.18
CA THR A 337 0.70 23.39 -26.71
C THR A 337 1.20 22.76 -25.42
N VAL A 338 2.49 22.95 -25.11
CA VAL A 338 3.00 22.58 -23.78
C VAL A 338 2.32 23.40 -22.68
N ASP A 339 1.87 24.62 -22.99
CA ASP A 339 1.11 25.44 -22.03
C ASP A 339 -0.23 24.79 -21.65
N ASP A 340 -0.96 24.23 -22.64
CA ASP A 340 -2.19 23.47 -22.39
C ASP A 340 -1.93 22.21 -21.56
N LEU A 341 -0.81 21.51 -21.84
CA LEU A 341 -0.40 20.36 -21.04
C LEU A 341 -0.08 20.78 -19.60
N MET A 342 0.77 21.79 -19.42
CA MET A 342 1.16 22.32 -18.11
C MET A 342 -0.06 22.79 -17.32
N ALA A 343 -1.07 23.35 -17.98
CA ALA A 343 -2.32 23.74 -17.36
C ALA A 343 -3.03 22.56 -16.68
N ILE A 344 -2.89 21.32 -17.15
CA ILE A 344 -3.44 20.12 -16.47
C ILE A 344 -2.69 19.84 -15.16
N GLY A 345 -1.39 20.13 -15.07
CA GLY A 345 -0.57 19.92 -13.89
C GLY A 345 -0.50 21.10 -12.90
N HIS A 346 -1.10 22.25 -13.22
CA HIS A 346 -0.98 23.47 -12.41
C HIS A 346 -2.13 23.70 -11.44
N ARG A 347 -1.80 24.14 -10.22
CA ARG A 347 -2.80 24.64 -9.26
C ARG A 347 -3.36 26.01 -9.69
N PRO A 348 -4.64 26.31 -9.44
CA PRO A 348 -5.20 27.64 -9.64
C PRO A 348 -4.80 28.59 -8.50
N GLY A 349 -4.64 29.89 -8.80
CA GLY A 349 -4.38 30.92 -7.79
C GLY A 349 -2.94 31.04 -7.27
N GLY A 350 -2.67 32.12 -6.51
CA GLY A 350 -1.35 32.49 -5.98
C GLY A 350 -1.01 33.97 -6.22
N THR A 351 -0.07 34.56 -5.48
CA THR A 351 0.54 35.84 -5.89
C THR A 351 1.19 35.69 -7.27
N GLU A 352 1.40 36.75 -8.06
CA GLU A 352 2.03 36.62 -9.39
C GLU A 352 3.37 35.85 -9.35
N GLU A 353 4.13 35.97 -8.25
CA GLU A 353 5.38 35.27 -8.02
C GLU A 353 5.20 33.78 -7.64
N GLU A 354 4.20 33.45 -6.83
CA GLU A 354 3.83 32.07 -6.51
C GLU A 354 3.17 31.37 -7.68
N ALA A 355 2.32 32.06 -8.43
CA ALA A 355 1.72 31.59 -9.66
C ALA A 355 2.78 31.37 -10.74
N ALA A 356 3.80 32.22 -10.86
CA ALA A 356 4.92 32.00 -11.77
C ALA A 356 5.82 30.82 -11.34
N ASN A 357 6.10 30.66 -10.05
CA ASN A 357 6.89 29.53 -9.54
C ASN A 357 6.12 28.19 -9.60
N ALA A 358 4.83 28.20 -9.26
CA ALA A 358 3.93 27.05 -9.38
C ALA A 358 3.62 26.71 -10.84
N ALA A 359 3.50 27.71 -11.73
CA ALA A 359 3.40 27.51 -13.18
C ALA A 359 4.71 27.01 -13.81
N GLY A 360 5.81 27.03 -13.06
CA GLY A 360 7.07 26.41 -13.45
C GLY A 360 7.15 24.92 -13.09
N ARG A 361 6.16 24.36 -12.39
CA ARG A 361 6.18 22.98 -11.88
C ARG A 361 4.91 22.21 -12.29
N PHE A 362 5.09 21.09 -12.95
CA PHE A 362 4.04 20.15 -13.30
C PHE A 362 3.78 19.20 -12.13
N ASN A 363 2.61 19.33 -11.48
CA ASN A 363 2.25 18.53 -10.31
C ASN A 363 1.48 17.27 -10.72
N MET A 364 2.04 16.10 -10.36
CA MET A 364 1.47 14.81 -10.76
C MET A 364 0.14 14.49 -10.08
N ALA A 365 -0.06 14.91 -8.83
CA ALA A 365 -1.33 14.70 -8.13
C ALA A 365 -2.44 15.59 -8.71
N VAL A 366 -2.13 16.85 -9.06
CA VAL A 366 -3.09 17.74 -9.73
C VAL A 366 -3.50 17.19 -11.09
N MET A 367 -2.54 16.70 -11.89
CA MET A 367 -2.86 16.01 -13.14
C MET A 367 -3.72 14.76 -12.88
N GLY A 368 -3.36 13.95 -11.90
CA GLY A 368 -4.13 12.77 -11.48
C GLY A 368 -5.59 13.12 -11.19
N LEU A 369 -5.84 14.09 -10.31
CA LEU A 369 -7.17 14.56 -9.94
C LEU A 369 -7.97 15.12 -11.13
N ARG A 370 -7.33 15.83 -12.07
CA ARG A 370 -8.01 16.37 -13.26
C ARG A 370 -8.28 15.33 -14.34
N LEU A 371 -7.48 14.28 -14.41
CA LEU A 371 -7.66 13.19 -15.38
C LEU A 371 -8.41 11.98 -14.81
N ALA A 372 -8.80 12.00 -13.52
CA ALA A 372 -9.65 10.99 -12.91
C ALA A 372 -11.11 11.43 -12.80
N GLY A 373 -12.03 10.52 -13.13
CA GLY A 373 -13.46 10.71 -12.94
C GLY A 373 -13.90 10.42 -11.52
N ARG A 374 -13.06 9.68 -10.77
CA ARG A 374 -13.23 9.41 -9.34
C ARG A 374 -11.87 9.41 -8.65
N SER A 375 -11.84 9.93 -7.44
CA SER A 375 -10.62 10.01 -6.64
C SER A 375 -10.90 9.62 -5.20
N ASN A 376 -9.94 8.98 -4.54
CA ASN A 376 -10.09 8.60 -3.14
C ASN A 376 -8.82 8.77 -2.32
N ALA A 377 -9.04 9.06 -1.04
CA ALA A 377 -8.10 8.91 0.06
C ALA A 377 -8.18 7.49 0.66
N VAL A 378 -7.28 7.20 1.59
CA VAL A 378 -6.99 5.84 2.09
C VAL A 378 -7.37 5.61 3.56
N SER A 379 -8.01 6.60 4.19
CA SER A 379 -8.73 6.57 5.47
C SER A 379 -9.63 7.80 5.54
N LYS A 380 -10.61 7.84 6.46
CA LYS A 380 -11.53 9.00 6.57
C LYS A 380 -10.82 10.29 6.98
N LEU A 381 -9.89 10.23 7.95
CA LEU A 381 -9.11 11.40 8.35
C LEU A 381 -8.23 11.88 7.20
N HIS A 382 -7.61 10.95 6.45
CA HIS A 382 -6.86 11.33 5.25
C HIS A 382 -7.75 11.92 4.16
N GLY A 383 -9.02 11.51 4.07
CA GLY A 383 -10.01 12.14 3.20
C GLY A 383 -10.22 13.60 3.53
N GLN A 384 -10.38 13.93 4.81
CA GLN A 384 -10.49 15.32 5.27
C GLN A 384 -9.23 16.12 4.91
N VAL A 385 -8.05 15.61 5.28
CA VAL A 385 -6.75 16.25 4.95
C VAL A 385 -6.56 16.42 3.45
N SER A 386 -6.93 15.43 2.63
CA SER A 386 -6.79 15.51 1.17
C SER A 386 -7.72 16.56 0.57
N ARG A 387 -8.97 16.64 1.05
CA ARG A 387 -9.93 17.62 0.58
C ARG A 387 -9.49 19.05 0.90
N GLU A 388 -9.03 19.30 2.13
CA GLU A 388 -8.44 20.58 2.52
C GLU A 388 -7.17 20.89 1.70
N MET A 389 -6.30 19.90 1.52
CA MET A 389 -5.04 20.08 0.80
C MET A 389 -5.26 20.45 -0.67
N PHE A 390 -6.36 20.02 -1.31
CA PHE A 390 -6.65 20.24 -2.73
C PHE A 390 -7.88 21.13 -2.98
N SER A 391 -8.38 21.83 -1.96
CA SER A 391 -9.59 22.65 -2.05
C SER A 391 -9.46 23.79 -3.07
N ASP A 392 -8.24 24.28 -3.28
CA ASP A 392 -7.92 25.26 -4.31
C ASP A 392 -8.34 24.82 -5.72
N LEU A 393 -8.36 23.52 -6.02
CA LEU A 393 -8.82 23.00 -7.32
C LEU A 393 -10.34 23.17 -7.52
N TRP A 394 -11.10 23.40 -6.45
CA TRP A 394 -12.55 23.61 -6.44
C TRP A 394 -12.90 24.78 -5.49
N PRO A 395 -12.49 26.02 -5.80
CA PRO A 395 -12.57 27.15 -4.86
C PRO A 395 -14.00 27.55 -4.49
N ASP A 396 -14.98 27.16 -5.30
CA ASP A 396 -16.41 27.42 -5.07
C ASP A 396 -17.11 26.30 -4.29
N LEU A 397 -16.40 25.22 -3.91
CA LEU A 397 -16.93 24.13 -3.11
C LEU A 397 -16.41 24.22 -1.67
N PRO A 398 -17.28 23.98 -0.67
CA PRO A 398 -16.84 23.65 0.68
C PRO A 398 -15.88 22.46 0.68
N ASP A 399 -14.93 22.43 1.61
CA ASP A 399 -13.95 21.36 1.70
C ASP A 399 -14.61 19.98 1.78
N ASP A 400 -15.76 19.82 2.44
CA ASP A 400 -16.51 18.55 2.55
C ASP A 400 -17.21 18.10 1.28
N GLU A 401 -17.32 18.96 0.27
CA GLU A 401 -17.86 18.64 -1.05
C GLU A 401 -16.78 18.43 -2.13
N VAL A 402 -15.51 18.70 -1.83
CA VAL A 402 -14.38 18.38 -2.72
C VAL A 402 -14.46 16.89 -3.10
N PRO A 403 -14.45 16.53 -4.41
CA PRO A 403 -14.81 15.19 -4.89
C PRO A 403 -13.68 14.14 -4.71
N ILE A 404 -13.22 13.99 -3.47
CA ILE A 404 -12.27 12.99 -3.01
C ILE A 404 -12.97 12.17 -1.92
N THR A 405 -13.38 10.95 -2.25
CA THR A 405 -13.97 10.02 -1.27
C THR A 405 -12.88 9.38 -0.40
N SER A 406 -13.24 8.44 0.47
CA SER A 406 -12.29 7.65 1.26
C SER A 406 -12.62 6.16 1.17
N VAL A 407 -11.63 5.36 0.78
CA VAL A 407 -11.68 3.89 0.90
C VAL A 407 -10.58 3.50 1.86
N THR A 408 -10.92 3.16 3.11
CA THR A 408 -9.92 2.79 4.10
C THR A 408 -9.18 1.54 3.64
N ASN A 409 -7.86 1.54 3.80
CA ASN A 409 -7.05 0.38 3.43
C ASN A 409 -7.46 -0.88 4.22
N GLY A 410 -7.02 -2.02 3.69
CA GLY A 410 -7.03 -3.29 4.40
C GLY A 410 -5.84 -4.13 3.99
N VAL A 411 -5.61 -5.20 4.74
CA VAL A 411 -4.45 -6.08 4.59
C VAL A 411 -4.86 -7.49 4.23
N HIS A 412 -4.02 -8.18 3.45
CA HIS A 412 -4.34 -9.50 2.96
C HIS A 412 -4.19 -10.56 4.08
N ALA A 413 -5.33 -11.00 4.60
CA ALA A 413 -5.45 -11.94 5.72
C ALA A 413 -4.51 -13.16 5.60
N GLY A 414 -4.56 -13.88 4.48
CA GLY A 414 -3.74 -15.08 4.25
C GLY A 414 -2.22 -14.81 4.20
N THR A 415 -1.77 -13.58 3.99
CA THR A 415 -0.33 -13.25 4.04
C THR A 415 0.12 -12.97 5.47
N TRP A 416 -0.70 -12.30 6.27
CA TRP A 416 -0.25 -11.65 7.51
C TRP A 416 -0.65 -12.41 8.78
N VAL A 417 -1.74 -13.18 8.75
CA VAL A 417 -2.19 -13.97 9.90
C VAL A 417 -1.38 -15.25 10.00
N SER A 418 -0.90 -15.57 11.21
CA SER A 418 -0.16 -16.82 11.45
C SER A 418 -1.04 -18.05 11.28
N ALA A 419 -0.47 -19.19 10.89
CA ALA A 419 -1.20 -20.45 10.73
C ALA A 419 -1.97 -20.86 12.01
N ASP A 420 -1.37 -20.70 13.19
CA ASP A 420 -2.03 -21.02 14.47
C ASP A 420 -3.23 -20.11 14.76
N MET A 421 -3.11 -18.81 14.45
CA MET A 421 -4.23 -17.88 14.61
C MET A 421 -5.31 -18.17 13.56
N SER A 422 -4.93 -18.48 12.33
CA SER A 422 -5.86 -18.86 11.27
C SER A 422 -6.64 -20.14 11.63
N ASP A 423 -6.00 -21.15 12.22
CA ASP A 423 -6.68 -22.35 12.72
C ASP A 423 -7.67 -22.02 13.84
N LEU A 424 -7.26 -21.20 14.82
CA LEU A 424 -8.15 -20.75 15.90
C LEU A 424 -9.36 -20.01 15.34
N LEU A 425 -9.14 -19.04 14.45
CA LEU A 425 -10.21 -18.25 13.83
C LEU A 425 -11.12 -19.12 12.96
N SER A 426 -10.59 -20.08 12.21
CA SER A 426 -11.38 -21.00 11.38
C SER A 426 -12.31 -21.90 12.20
N ARG A 427 -11.94 -22.21 13.45
CA ARG A 427 -12.78 -23.02 14.36
C ARG A 427 -13.87 -22.21 15.06
N HIS A 428 -13.64 -20.91 15.30
CA HIS A 428 -14.53 -20.08 16.13
C HIS A 428 -15.32 -19.02 15.33
N VAL A 429 -14.82 -18.55 14.19
CA VAL A 429 -15.42 -17.53 13.32
C VAL A 429 -15.82 -18.16 11.98
N LEU A 430 -17.01 -18.77 11.95
CA LEU A 430 -17.57 -19.50 10.80
C LEU A 430 -18.41 -18.57 9.89
N PRO A 431 -18.55 -18.87 8.58
CA PRO A 431 -18.02 -20.04 7.86
C PRO A 431 -16.57 -19.89 7.35
N ALA A 432 -16.09 -18.67 7.07
CA ALA A 432 -14.71 -18.37 6.71
C ALA A 432 -14.37 -16.98 7.27
N TRP A 433 -13.42 -16.90 8.20
CA TRP A 433 -13.23 -15.72 9.06
C TRP A 433 -12.74 -14.47 8.29
N ASP A 434 -11.99 -14.67 7.21
CA ASP A 434 -11.40 -13.65 6.34
C ASP A 434 -12.41 -13.01 5.36
N GLU A 435 -13.58 -13.65 5.21
CA GLU A 435 -14.73 -13.12 4.48
C GLU A 435 -15.95 -12.87 5.39
N ALA A 436 -15.82 -13.17 6.68
CA ALA A 436 -16.90 -13.11 7.66
C ALA A 436 -17.35 -11.67 7.96
N ASP A 437 -18.66 -11.52 8.21
CA ASP A 437 -19.24 -10.25 8.64
C ASP A 437 -19.01 -9.97 10.14
N THR A 438 -19.33 -8.75 10.56
CA THR A 438 -19.20 -8.32 11.97
C THR A 438 -19.97 -9.22 12.94
N ALA A 439 -21.15 -9.73 12.53
CA ALA A 439 -21.95 -10.61 13.37
C ALA A 439 -21.27 -11.96 13.63
N SER A 440 -20.57 -12.49 12.62
CA SER A 440 -19.80 -13.73 12.72
C SER A 440 -18.55 -13.55 13.58
N TRP A 441 -17.86 -12.42 13.47
CA TRP A 441 -16.71 -12.07 14.32
C TRP A 441 -17.04 -11.96 15.81
N ALA A 442 -18.29 -11.63 16.17
CA ALA A 442 -18.73 -11.62 17.57
C ALA A 442 -18.60 -12.99 18.25
N ARG A 443 -18.49 -14.10 17.50
CA ARG A 443 -18.26 -15.45 18.05
C ARG A 443 -16.90 -15.59 18.73
N ILE A 444 -15.92 -14.73 18.44
CA ILE A 444 -14.61 -14.77 19.08
C ILE A 444 -14.68 -14.70 20.61
N TRP A 445 -15.72 -14.04 21.15
CA TRP A 445 -15.98 -13.97 22.59
C TRP A 445 -16.18 -15.34 23.25
N SER A 446 -16.63 -16.34 22.49
CA SER A 446 -16.82 -17.71 22.96
C SER A 446 -15.55 -18.56 22.96
N THR A 447 -14.45 -18.07 22.38
CA THR A 447 -13.15 -18.74 22.37
C THR A 447 -12.63 -18.91 23.80
N PRO A 448 -12.19 -20.10 24.22
CA PRO A 448 -11.56 -20.29 25.52
C PRO A 448 -10.29 -19.42 25.68
N ASP A 449 -10.14 -18.78 26.84
CA ASP A 449 -9.02 -17.86 27.14
C ASP A 449 -7.66 -18.57 27.10
N ASP A 450 -7.60 -19.80 27.60
CA ASP A 450 -6.40 -20.64 27.61
C ASP A 450 -5.95 -21.03 26.20
N GLU A 451 -6.91 -21.26 25.30
CA GLU A 451 -6.64 -21.56 23.90
C GLU A 451 -6.04 -20.35 23.17
N LEU A 452 -6.67 -19.18 23.32
CA LEU A 452 -6.20 -17.93 22.70
C LEU A 452 -4.83 -17.51 23.26
N TRP A 453 -4.63 -17.62 24.58
CA TRP A 453 -3.35 -17.33 25.20
C TRP A 453 -2.23 -18.26 24.68
N ARG A 454 -2.52 -19.56 24.52
CA ARG A 454 -1.55 -20.52 23.98
C ARG A 454 -1.10 -20.14 22.57
N VAL A 455 -2.02 -19.71 21.70
CA VAL A 455 -1.67 -19.23 20.35
C VAL A 455 -0.76 -18.00 20.41
N LYS A 456 -1.07 -17.02 21.28
CA LYS A 456 -0.22 -15.83 21.46
C LYS A 456 1.16 -16.16 22.04
N ASP A 457 1.23 -17.07 23.01
CA ASP A 457 2.47 -17.50 23.65
C ASP A 457 3.39 -18.25 22.66
N GLN A 458 2.82 -19.11 21.82
CA GLN A 458 3.53 -19.79 20.73
C GLN A 458 4.05 -18.79 19.69
N ALA A 459 3.24 -17.79 19.32
CA ALA A 459 3.66 -16.75 18.39
C ALA A 459 4.82 -15.91 18.95
N ARG A 460 4.76 -15.53 20.24
CA ARG A 460 5.84 -14.79 20.90
C ARG A 460 7.12 -15.61 21.00
N SER A 461 7.01 -16.89 21.37
CA SER A 461 8.13 -17.83 21.42
C SER A 461 8.83 -17.96 20.06
N ARG A 462 8.07 -18.03 18.96
CA ARG A 462 8.63 -18.03 17.60
C ARG A 462 9.33 -16.73 17.25
N LEU A 463 8.78 -15.58 17.64
CA LEU A 463 9.45 -14.28 17.43
C LEU A 463 10.79 -14.22 18.17
N VAL A 464 10.83 -14.67 19.43
CA VAL A 464 12.09 -14.74 20.20
C VAL A 464 13.10 -15.63 19.46
N ALA A 465 12.72 -16.85 19.07
CA ALA A 465 13.59 -17.75 18.32
C ALA A 465 14.08 -17.15 16.99
N PHE A 466 13.19 -16.47 16.25
CA PHE A 466 13.51 -15.77 15.00
C PHE A 466 14.55 -14.67 15.22
N VAL A 467 14.37 -13.82 16.24
CA VAL A 467 15.31 -12.74 16.58
C VAL A 467 16.68 -13.30 16.93
N ARG A 468 16.74 -14.33 17.79
CA ARG A 468 17.99 -14.99 18.18
C ARG A 468 18.70 -15.57 16.97
N GLY A 469 17.99 -16.36 16.15
CA GLY A 469 18.53 -16.98 14.95
C GLY A 469 19.10 -15.96 13.94
N ARG A 470 18.38 -14.85 13.71
CA ARG A 470 18.86 -13.77 12.85
C ARG A 470 20.12 -13.09 13.39
N MET A 471 20.19 -12.87 14.71
CA MET A 471 21.36 -12.28 15.34
C MET A 471 22.59 -13.18 15.28
N HIS A 472 22.41 -14.50 15.43
CA HIS A 472 23.47 -15.48 15.18
C HIS A 472 23.98 -15.41 13.74
N GLN A 473 23.08 -15.50 12.76
CA GLN A 473 23.45 -15.46 11.34
C GLN A 473 24.21 -14.17 11.00
N ARG A 474 23.78 -13.03 11.55
CA ARG A 474 24.47 -11.75 11.38
C ARG A 474 25.86 -11.73 12.02
N ALA A 475 26.00 -12.23 13.25
CA ALA A 475 27.29 -12.29 13.92
C ALA A 475 28.29 -13.16 13.12
N ILE A 476 27.84 -14.33 12.66
CA ILE A 476 28.64 -15.23 11.83
C ILE A 476 29.03 -14.57 10.51
N ALA A 477 28.08 -13.91 9.82
CA ALA A 477 28.35 -13.18 8.59
C ALA A 477 29.33 -12.00 8.77
N ALA A 478 29.39 -11.42 9.97
CA ALA A 478 30.35 -10.39 10.35
C ALA A 478 31.73 -10.95 10.77
N GLY A 479 31.93 -12.27 10.70
CA GLY A 479 33.20 -12.94 11.00
C GLY A 479 33.35 -13.40 12.46
N THR A 480 32.30 -13.33 13.27
CA THR A 480 32.29 -13.88 14.65
C THR A 480 32.17 -15.40 14.61
N SER A 481 32.90 -16.11 15.47
CA SER A 481 32.76 -17.57 15.56
C SER A 481 31.39 -17.97 16.14
N ALA A 482 30.94 -19.20 15.87
CA ALA A 482 29.66 -19.69 16.42
C ALA A 482 29.65 -19.63 17.96
N LEU A 483 30.77 -19.96 18.62
CA LEU A 483 30.90 -19.92 20.08
C LEU A 483 30.82 -18.50 20.65
N GLU A 484 31.30 -17.50 19.92
CA GLU A 484 31.24 -16.10 20.33
C GLU A 484 29.89 -15.45 20.04
N SER A 485 29.01 -16.11 19.27
CA SER A 485 27.67 -15.62 18.96
C SER A 485 26.60 -15.98 20.01
N THR A 486 26.95 -16.74 21.05
CA THR A 486 26.01 -17.25 22.07
C THR A 486 25.36 -16.15 22.92
N TRP A 487 25.87 -14.91 22.92
CA TRP A 487 25.16 -13.78 23.54
C TRP A 487 23.76 -13.56 22.92
N ALA A 488 23.55 -14.02 21.68
CA ALA A 488 22.25 -13.96 21.03
C ALA A 488 21.23 -14.89 21.70
N ASP A 489 21.66 -15.97 22.37
CA ASP A 489 20.78 -16.89 23.11
C ASP A 489 20.10 -16.23 24.31
N ASP A 490 20.69 -15.16 24.85
CA ASP A 490 20.16 -14.39 25.97
C ASP A 490 19.23 -13.24 25.53
N LEU A 491 19.02 -13.05 24.21
CA LEU A 491 18.13 -12.02 23.70
C LEU A 491 16.68 -12.39 23.87
N LEU A 492 15.91 -11.47 24.45
CA LEU A 492 14.47 -11.55 24.64
C LEU A 492 14.02 -12.74 25.51
N ASP A 493 12.88 -12.59 26.17
CA ASP A 493 12.23 -13.64 26.95
C ASP A 493 10.81 -13.85 26.39
N ALA A 494 10.42 -15.11 26.19
CA ALA A 494 9.07 -15.46 25.74
C ALA A 494 8.00 -15.19 26.82
N ASN A 495 8.38 -15.02 28.08
CA ASN A 495 7.44 -14.66 29.15
C ASN A 495 7.26 -13.15 29.34
N ALA A 496 8.10 -12.32 28.68
CA ALA A 496 8.04 -10.87 28.78
C ALA A 496 7.00 -10.27 27.84
N LEU A 497 6.42 -9.14 28.25
CA LEU A 497 5.57 -8.33 27.36
C LEU A 497 6.42 -7.83 26.18
N THR A 498 6.04 -8.19 24.95
CA THR A 498 6.79 -7.81 23.73
C THR A 498 6.09 -6.70 22.97
N ILE A 499 6.77 -5.55 22.86
CA ILE A 499 6.28 -4.39 22.12
C ILE A 499 7.04 -4.27 20.79
N GLY A 500 6.30 -4.33 19.69
CA GLY A 500 6.84 -4.22 18.33
C GLY A 500 6.72 -2.81 17.76
N PHE A 501 7.73 -2.36 17.03
CA PHE A 501 7.70 -1.16 16.19
C PHE A 501 8.41 -1.46 14.87
N ALA A 502 7.68 -1.52 13.74
CA ALA A 502 8.34 -1.64 12.44
C ALA A 502 7.70 -0.84 11.31
N ARG A 503 8.46 0.11 10.76
CA ARG A 503 8.01 1.02 9.69
C ARG A 503 9.21 1.70 9.03
N ARG A 504 8.99 2.43 7.92
CA ARG A 504 10.00 3.35 7.38
C ARG A 504 10.37 4.36 8.46
N PHE A 505 11.67 4.59 8.65
CA PHE A 505 12.17 5.61 9.54
C PHE A 505 12.08 6.96 8.84
N ALA A 506 11.27 7.85 9.40
CA ALA A 506 11.04 9.23 8.95
C ALA A 506 10.63 10.07 10.17
N THR A 507 10.91 11.36 10.13
CA THR A 507 10.76 12.27 11.28
C THR A 507 9.35 12.30 11.87
N TYR A 508 8.33 12.28 11.01
CA TYR A 508 6.93 12.29 11.46
C TYR A 508 6.50 10.97 12.11
N LYS A 509 7.20 9.84 11.90
CA LYS A 509 6.87 8.53 12.51
C LYS A 509 7.38 8.41 13.96
N ARG A 510 8.35 9.23 14.35
CA ARG A 510 8.90 9.39 15.71
C ARG A 510 9.20 8.08 16.44
N ALA A 511 9.98 7.21 15.79
CA ALA A 511 10.45 5.95 16.39
C ALA A 511 11.26 6.17 17.69
N ASN A 512 11.87 7.33 17.84
CA ASN A 512 12.66 7.74 19.00
C ASN A 512 11.85 8.46 20.10
N LEU A 513 10.52 8.60 19.98
CA LEU A 513 9.69 9.31 20.98
C LEU A 513 9.89 8.75 22.39
N LEU A 514 9.98 7.42 22.52
CA LEU A 514 10.25 6.72 23.78
C LEU A 514 11.59 7.11 24.43
N LEU A 515 12.60 7.42 23.61
CA LEU A 515 13.95 7.75 24.09
C LEU A 515 13.98 9.10 24.82
N ALA A 516 12.97 9.95 24.59
CA ALA A 516 12.82 11.22 25.30
C ALA A 516 12.67 11.02 26.83
N GLN A 517 12.27 9.83 27.29
CA GLN A 517 12.13 9.50 28.71
C GLN A 517 12.95 8.25 29.07
N GLY A 518 14.24 8.25 28.71
CA GLY A 518 15.15 7.12 28.88
C GLY A 518 15.18 6.49 30.29
N GLU A 519 15.08 7.30 31.36
CA GLU A 519 15.05 6.76 32.74
C GLU A 519 13.78 5.94 33.04
N ARG A 520 12.61 6.39 32.59
CA ARG A 520 11.35 5.63 32.71
C ARG A 520 11.42 4.36 31.88
N LEU A 521 11.92 4.46 30.65
CA LEU A 521 12.10 3.32 29.76
C LEU A 521 13.04 2.27 30.35
N GLN A 522 14.17 2.70 30.91
CA GLN A 522 15.12 1.80 31.56
C GLN A 522 14.49 1.09 32.77
N ARG A 523 13.68 1.79 33.57
CA ARG A 523 12.95 1.17 34.70
C ARG A 523 12.00 0.07 34.21
N LEU A 524 11.22 0.32 33.16
CA LEU A 524 10.34 -0.69 32.56
C LEU A 524 11.14 -1.89 32.04
N LEU A 525 12.25 -1.63 31.34
CA LEU A 525 13.10 -2.67 30.77
C LEU A 525 13.83 -3.50 31.82
N LEU A 526 14.10 -2.98 33.03
CA LEU A 526 14.86 -3.68 34.07
C LEU A 526 13.99 -4.24 35.20
N ASP A 527 12.66 -4.10 35.12
CA ASP A 527 11.75 -4.70 36.09
C ASP A 527 11.86 -6.24 36.05
N PRO A 528 12.17 -6.90 37.19
CA PRO A 528 12.27 -8.35 37.26
C PRO A 528 10.91 -9.04 37.41
N ASP A 529 9.92 -8.35 37.97
CA ASP A 529 8.59 -8.90 38.27
C ASP A 529 7.62 -8.71 37.11
N ARG A 530 7.82 -7.64 36.33
CA ARG A 530 6.99 -7.28 35.17
C ARG A 530 7.86 -7.00 33.94
N PRO A 531 8.55 -8.01 33.40
CA PRO A 531 9.50 -7.81 32.32
C PRO A 531 8.81 -7.27 31.04
N VAL A 532 9.45 -6.28 30.42
CA VAL A 532 9.05 -5.65 29.16
C VAL A 532 10.24 -5.68 28.20
N GLN A 533 9.95 -5.89 26.92
CA GLN A 533 10.95 -5.86 25.85
C GLN A 533 10.42 -5.19 24.58
N PHE A 534 11.32 -4.63 23.79
CA PHE A 534 11.02 -3.95 22.53
C PHE A 534 11.79 -4.55 21.36
N VAL A 535 11.10 -4.69 20.23
CA VAL A 535 11.70 -5.10 18.95
C VAL A 535 11.39 -4.04 17.90
N PHE A 536 12.43 -3.36 17.44
CA PHE A 536 12.38 -2.37 16.37
C PHE A 536 12.84 -3.00 15.06
N ALA A 537 12.24 -2.58 13.94
CA ALA A 537 12.76 -2.88 12.60
C ALA A 537 12.38 -1.78 11.61
N GLY A 538 13.19 -1.55 10.59
CA GLY A 538 12.83 -0.61 9.54
C GLY A 538 14.03 -0.05 8.79
N LYS A 539 13.73 0.65 7.71
CA LYS A 539 14.71 1.27 6.80
C LYS A 539 14.47 2.77 6.74
N ALA A 540 15.55 3.56 6.75
CA ALA A 540 15.52 4.97 6.38
C ALA A 540 15.79 5.11 4.88
N HIS A 541 15.22 6.12 4.23
CA HIS A 541 15.56 6.40 2.84
C HIS A 541 17.06 6.72 2.72
N PRO A 542 17.77 6.34 1.63
CA PRO A 542 19.22 6.53 1.55
C PRO A 542 19.66 7.99 1.70
N ALA A 543 18.81 8.93 1.25
CA ALA A 543 19.01 10.38 1.36
C ALA A 543 18.38 11.02 2.63
N ASP A 544 17.78 10.23 3.53
CA ASP A 544 17.17 10.73 4.77
C ASP A 544 18.10 10.48 5.98
N ASP A 545 19.06 11.38 6.14
CA ASP A 545 20.02 11.31 7.25
C ASP A 545 19.35 11.41 8.63
N GLN A 546 18.21 12.09 8.74
CA GLN A 546 17.46 12.18 10.00
C GLN A 546 16.80 10.84 10.35
N GLY A 547 16.26 10.15 9.34
CA GLY A 547 15.82 8.75 9.44
C GLY A 547 16.93 7.81 9.93
N LYS A 548 18.13 7.93 9.35
CA LYS A 548 19.31 7.12 9.73
C LYS A 548 19.79 7.45 11.15
N GLU A 549 19.76 8.72 11.53
CA GLU A 549 20.10 9.16 12.89
C GLU A 549 19.16 8.55 13.95
N MET A 550 17.85 8.49 13.68
CA MET A 550 16.90 7.82 14.58
C MET A 550 17.22 6.33 14.77
N ILE A 551 17.62 5.63 13.70
CA ILE A 551 18.05 4.21 13.81
C ILE A 551 19.27 4.12 14.73
N ARG A 552 20.28 4.97 14.52
CA ARG A 552 21.47 5.03 15.35
C ARG A 552 21.14 5.26 16.83
N GLN A 553 20.29 6.24 17.13
CA GLN A 553 19.85 6.56 18.50
C GLN A 553 19.21 5.36 19.20
N ILE A 554 18.33 4.61 18.52
CA ILE A 554 17.67 3.42 19.07
C ILE A 554 18.67 2.31 19.36
N VAL A 555 19.59 2.07 18.43
CA VAL A 555 20.63 1.04 18.61
C VAL A 555 21.55 1.42 19.76
N ASP A 556 22.07 2.65 19.78
CA ASP A 556 23.04 3.13 20.77
C ASP A 556 22.44 3.21 22.17
N PHE A 557 21.17 3.60 22.30
CA PHE A 557 20.45 3.54 23.58
C PHE A 557 20.52 2.13 24.22
N ALA A 558 20.30 1.08 23.43
CA ALA A 558 20.38 -0.29 23.91
C ALA A 558 21.80 -0.68 24.33
N LYS A 559 22.82 -0.18 23.61
CA LYS A 559 24.24 -0.42 23.90
C LYS A 559 24.65 0.26 25.20
N ASP A 560 24.36 1.54 25.35
CA ASP A 560 24.89 2.39 26.41
C ASP A 560 24.29 2.05 27.78
N LEU A 561 23.02 1.64 27.81
CA LEU A 561 22.34 1.24 29.05
C LEU A 561 22.46 -0.25 29.37
N GLY A 562 23.13 -1.05 28.55
CA GLY A 562 23.28 -2.49 28.77
C GLY A 562 21.99 -3.30 28.65
N VAL A 563 20.97 -2.77 27.96
CA VAL A 563 19.62 -3.36 27.86
C VAL A 563 19.39 -4.13 26.55
N ARG A 564 20.45 -4.45 25.80
CA ARG A 564 20.35 -5.18 24.50
C ARG A 564 19.57 -6.49 24.58
N HIS A 565 19.55 -7.15 25.73
CA HIS A 565 18.79 -8.38 25.96
C HIS A 565 17.27 -8.17 25.98
N ARG A 566 16.77 -6.93 26.09
CA ARG A 566 15.34 -6.58 26.08
C ARG A 566 14.99 -5.46 25.08
N PHE A 567 15.95 -4.85 24.40
CA PHE A 567 15.71 -3.76 23.46
C PHE A 567 16.53 -3.99 22.18
N VAL A 568 15.87 -4.51 21.15
CA VAL A 568 16.53 -5.05 19.95
C VAL A 568 16.12 -4.28 18.71
N PHE A 569 17.08 -4.01 17.82
CA PHE A 569 16.83 -3.52 16.46
C PHE A 569 17.19 -4.60 15.45
N LEU A 570 16.24 -4.95 14.58
CA LEU A 570 16.45 -5.86 13.45
C LEU A 570 16.70 -5.05 12.17
N ASP A 571 17.86 -5.27 11.57
CA ASP A 571 18.20 -4.74 10.26
C ASP A 571 17.57 -5.55 9.12
N ASP A 572 17.52 -4.92 7.96
CA ASP A 572 16.98 -5.41 6.70
C ASP A 572 15.52 -5.86 6.80
N TYR A 573 14.68 -4.94 7.28
CA TYR A 573 13.23 -5.13 7.34
C TYR A 573 12.63 -5.42 5.96
N ASP A 574 11.96 -6.57 5.85
CA ASP A 574 11.24 -7.06 4.67
C ASP A 574 9.94 -7.78 5.10
N ILE A 575 9.22 -8.39 4.14
CA ILE A 575 7.96 -9.10 4.43
C ILE A 575 8.16 -10.22 5.46
N SER A 576 9.28 -10.94 5.43
CA SER A 576 9.56 -12.04 6.37
C SER A 576 9.76 -11.53 7.80
N VAL A 577 10.53 -10.44 7.95
CA VAL A 577 10.71 -9.79 9.26
C VAL A 577 9.36 -9.23 9.75
N ALA A 578 8.60 -8.60 8.86
CA ALA A 578 7.27 -8.05 9.19
C ALA A 578 6.31 -9.12 9.70
N ARG A 579 6.17 -10.27 9.01
CA ARG A 579 5.30 -11.38 9.46
C ARG A 579 5.69 -11.83 10.87
N SER A 580 6.97 -12.10 11.10
CA SER A 580 7.46 -12.60 12.39
C SER A 580 7.16 -11.62 13.54
N LEU A 581 7.42 -10.32 13.33
CA LEU A 581 7.20 -9.29 14.34
C LEU A 581 5.71 -9.10 14.65
N ILE A 582 4.89 -8.95 13.62
CA ILE A 582 3.47 -8.63 13.76
C ILE A 582 2.70 -9.78 14.41
N GLN A 583 3.06 -11.02 14.08
CA GLN A 583 2.45 -12.22 14.65
C GLN A 583 2.83 -12.43 16.11
N GLY A 584 4.11 -12.21 16.46
CA GLY A 584 4.64 -12.51 17.79
C GLY A 584 4.61 -11.38 18.81
N ALA A 585 4.41 -10.13 18.40
CA ALA A 585 4.25 -9.02 19.35
C ALA A 585 2.92 -9.13 20.14
N ASP A 586 2.91 -8.51 21.32
CA ASP A 586 1.72 -8.35 22.15
C ASP A 586 1.09 -6.98 21.96
N VAL A 587 1.94 -5.95 21.84
CA VAL A 587 1.54 -4.58 21.52
C VAL A 587 2.26 -4.12 20.26
N TRP A 588 1.50 -3.52 19.35
CA TRP A 588 2.03 -2.82 18.20
C TRP A 588 2.03 -1.31 18.46
N LEU A 589 3.21 -0.72 18.57
CA LEU A 589 3.39 0.69 18.90
C LEU A 589 3.53 1.54 17.65
N ASN A 590 2.72 2.60 17.56
CA ASN A 590 2.80 3.60 16.51
C ASN A 590 2.75 5.01 17.10
N THR A 591 3.72 5.86 16.76
CA THR A 591 3.83 7.23 17.31
C THR A 591 3.83 8.32 16.22
N PRO A 592 2.97 8.23 15.17
CA PRO A 592 2.98 9.22 14.10
C PRO A 592 2.59 10.61 14.62
N ARG A 593 3.10 11.66 14.00
CA ARG A 593 2.65 13.03 14.25
C ARG A 593 1.32 13.23 13.50
N ARG A 594 0.21 13.39 14.22
CA ARG A 594 -1.11 13.69 13.64
C ARG A 594 -1.10 15.06 12.93
N PRO A 595 -1.68 15.20 11.72
CA PRO A 595 -2.36 14.19 10.89
C PRO A 595 -1.50 13.67 9.71
N HIS A 596 -0.24 13.29 9.95
CA HIS A 596 0.72 12.94 8.88
C HIS A 596 0.78 11.44 8.56
N GLU A 597 -0.04 10.60 9.20
CA GLU A 597 -0.26 9.21 8.77
C GLU A 597 -1.52 9.12 7.90
N ALA A 598 -1.37 8.86 6.60
CA ALA A 598 -2.53 8.69 5.73
C ALA A 598 -3.40 7.47 6.11
N CYS A 599 -2.79 6.37 6.57
CA CYS A 599 -3.51 5.18 7.02
C CYS A 599 -2.68 4.41 8.04
N GLY A 600 -1.75 3.55 7.58
CA GLY A 600 -0.82 2.81 8.44
C GLY A 600 -1.12 1.31 8.59
N THR A 601 -1.06 0.56 7.49
CA THR A 601 -1.46 -0.86 7.40
C THR A 601 -0.68 -1.84 8.29
N SER A 602 0.42 -1.44 8.93
CA SER A 602 1.13 -2.33 9.87
C SER A 602 0.31 -2.64 11.12
N GLY A 603 -0.46 -1.68 11.62
CA GLY A 603 -1.34 -1.88 12.78
C GLY A 603 -2.54 -2.78 12.46
N GLU A 604 -3.07 -2.68 11.24
CA GLU A 604 -4.13 -3.55 10.71
C GLU A 604 -3.69 -5.03 10.70
N LYS A 605 -2.47 -5.32 10.24
CA LYS A 605 -1.89 -6.68 10.25
C LYS A 605 -1.72 -7.22 11.67
N ALA A 606 -1.35 -6.34 12.61
CA ALA A 606 -1.17 -6.69 14.01
C ALA A 606 -2.51 -7.03 14.66
N ALA A 607 -3.54 -6.23 14.38
CA ALA A 607 -4.89 -6.45 14.88
C ALA A 607 -5.42 -7.85 14.52
N LEU A 608 -5.22 -8.32 13.28
CA LEU A 608 -5.65 -9.66 12.85
C LEU A 608 -4.92 -10.82 13.56
N ASN A 609 -3.76 -10.55 14.19
CA ASN A 609 -3.03 -11.54 15.00
C ASN A 609 -3.30 -11.39 16.50
N GLY A 610 -4.33 -10.65 16.89
CA GLY A 610 -4.64 -10.36 18.29
C GLY A 610 -3.55 -9.54 19.00
N THR A 611 -2.70 -8.85 18.24
CA THR A 611 -1.71 -7.91 18.76
C THR A 611 -2.39 -6.55 18.95
N LEU A 612 -2.38 -6.04 20.18
CA LEU A 612 -3.13 -4.83 20.52
C LEU A 612 -2.39 -3.58 20.03
N ASN A 613 -3.13 -2.61 19.48
CA ASN A 613 -2.53 -1.35 19.03
C ASN A 613 -2.41 -0.37 20.21
N CYS A 614 -1.26 0.32 20.29
CA CYS A 614 -1.07 1.52 21.11
C CYS A 614 -0.57 2.61 20.17
N SER A 615 -1.44 3.58 19.85
CA SER A 615 -1.16 4.56 18.81
C SER A 615 -1.78 5.92 19.10
N ILE A 616 -1.21 6.95 18.50
CA ILE A 616 -1.90 8.24 18.31
C ILE A 616 -3.07 8.02 17.36
N LEU A 617 -4.20 8.70 17.61
CA LEU A 617 -5.40 8.69 16.76
C LEU A 617 -5.11 9.41 15.44
N ASP A 618 -4.49 8.69 14.51
CA ASP A 618 -4.12 9.17 13.18
C ASP A 618 -4.31 8.03 12.16
N GLY A 619 -4.47 8.37 10.88
CA GLY A 619 -4.75 7.40 9.82
C GLY A 619 -5.97 6.53 10.10
N TRP A 620 -5.84 5.20 9.94
CA TRP A 620 -6.97 4.26 10.17
C TRP A 620 -7.37 4.14 11.65
N TRP A 621 -6.45 4.46 12.57
CA TRP A 621 -6.71 4.29 14.00
C TRP A 621 -7.71 5.31 14.52
N ASP A 622 -7.72 6.52 13.96
CA ASP A 622 -8.67 7.60 14.29
C ASP A 622 -10.13 7.16 14.10
N GLU A 623 -10.42 6.42 13.03
CA GLU A 623 -11.80 5.99 12.70
C GLU A 623 -12.21 4.63 13.30
N MET A 624 -11.26 3.80 13.76
CA MET A 624 -11.54 2.43 14.22
C MET A 624 -11.29 2.19 15.72
N PHE A 625 -10.71 3.14 16.45
CA PHE A 625 -10.53 3.03 17.89
C PHE A 625 -11.87 3.14 18.63
N ASP A 626 -12.16 2.19 19.53
CA ASP A 626 -13.42 2.14 20.30
C ASP A 626 -13.23 2.24 21.83
N GLY A 627 -11.99 2.37 22.31
CA GLY A 627 -11.65 2.38 23.74
C GLY A 627 -11.29 1.00 24.34
N GLU A 628 -11.80 -0.08 23.74
CA GLU A 628 -11.65 -1.45 24.22
C GLU A 628 -10.65 -2.25 23.37
N ASN A 629 -10.53 -1.92 22.08
CA ASN A 629 -9.69 -2.61 21.09
C ASN A 629 -8.21 -2.23 21.08
N GLY A 630 -7.77 -1.36 21.99
CA GLY A 630 -6.37 -0.94 22.10
C GLY A 630 -6.23 0.28 23.00
N TRP A 631 -5.20 1.10 22.74
CA TRP A 631 -4.94 2.34 23.45
C TRP A 631 -4.68 3.51 22.51
N ALA A 632 -5.20 4.67 22.88
CA ALA A 632 -4.97 5.93 22.23
C ALA A 632 -3.98 6.78 23.04
N ILE A 633 -2.85 7.14 22.44
CA ILE A 633 -1.93 8.13 22.98
C ILE A 633 -2.56 9.50 22.72
N THR A 634 -2.77 10.29 23.78
CA THR A 634 -3.37 11.61 23.68
C THR A 634 -2.49 12.50 22.81
N SER A 635 -3.02 13.05 21.71
CA SER A 635 -2.27 14.00 20.90
C SER A 635 -2.32 15.40 21.49
N ALA A 636 -1.20 16.13 21.37
CA ALA A 636 -1.10 17.55 21.70
C ALA A 636 -0.95 18.37 20.41
N GLU A 637 -1.78 18.08 19.40
CA GLU A 637 -1.66 18.65 18.05
C GLU A 637 -1.85 20.16 17.96
N GLU A 638 -2.65 20.73 18.87
CA GLU A 638 -2.87 22.17 18.98
C GLU A 638 -1.65 22.91 19.56
N HIS A 639 -0.65 22.18 20.09
CA HIS A 639 0.52 22.80 20.71
C HIS A 639 1.51 23.28 19.64
N PRO A 640 1.86 24.58 19.59
CA PRO A 640 2.67 25.15 18.50
C PRO A 640 4.15 24.76 18.55
N ASP A 641 4.69 24.47 19.74
CA ASP A 641 6.06 23.96 19.91
C ASP A 641 6.09 22.43 19.77
N LEU A 642 6.76 21.95 18.71
CA LEU A 642 6.91 20.53 18.40
C LEU A 642 7.65 19.75 19.50
N ALA A 643 8.65 20.35 20.16
CA ALA A 643 9.39 19.68 21.22
C ALA A 643 8.53 19.51 22.47
N GLN A 644 7.72 20.52 22.80
CA GLN A 644 6.76 20.42 23.89
C GLN A 644 5.64 19.43 23.57
N ARG A 645 5.14 19.41 22.32
CA ARG A 645 4.19 18.39 21.86
C ARG A 645 4.75 16.99 22.03
N ASP A 646 5.98 16.74 21.58
CA ASP A 646 6.62 15.43 21.69
C ASP A 646 6.80 15.01 23.17
N ARG A 647 7.09 15.96 24.08
CA ARG A 647 7.14 15.66 25.52
C ARG A 647 5.79 15.24 26.10
N LEU A 648 4.72 15.99 25.81
CA LEU A 648 3.37 15.69 26.32
C LEU A 648 2.85 14.35 25.78
N GLU A 649 3.09 14.07 24.50
CA GLU A 649 2.68 12.81 23.89
C GLU A 649 3.53 11.62 24.40
N ALA A 650 4.82 11.84 24.68
CA ALA A 650 5.64 10.86 25.38
C ALA A 650 5.13 10.60 26.82
N ASP A 651 4.76 11.65 27.57
CA ASP A 651 4.19 11.50 28.92
C ASP A 651 2.94 10.63 28.89
N SER A 652 2.02 10.91 27.96
CA SER A 652 0.81 10.11 27.75
C SER A 652 1.13 8.65 27.42
N LEU A 653 2.10 8.40 26.53
CA LEU A 653 2.53 7.04 26.18
C LEU A 653 3.07 6.28 27.40
N PHE A 654 3.94 6.89 28.19
CA PHE A 654 4.48 6.22 29.38
C PHE A 654 3.41 6.01 30.45
N ASP A 655 2.46 6.92 30.62
CA ASP A 655 1.36 6.73 31.56
C ASP A 655 0.49 5.54 31.18
N ILE A 656 0.24 5.34 29.88
CA ILE A 656 -0.45 4.15 29.35
C ILE A 656 0.39 2.88 29.60
N LEU A 657 1.69 2.92 29.30
CA LEU A 657 2.57 1.76 29.50
C LEU A 657 2.65 1.35 30.97
N GLU A 658 2.97 2.29 31.86
CA GLU A 658 3.24 2.04 33.28
C GLU A 658 1.98 1.66 34.07
N HIS A 659 0.83 2.28 33.77
CA HIS A 659 -0.37 2.13 34.59
C HIS A 659 -1.45 1.24 33.97
N GLN A 660 -1.39 0.93 32.67
CA GLN A 660 -2.42 0.14 31.98
C GLN A 660 -1.83 -1.11 31.32
N ILE A 661 -0.96 -0.95 30.33
CA ILE A 661 -0.50 -2.07 29.49
C ILE A 661 0.32 -3.08 30.31
N VAL A 662 1.39 -2.62 30.97
CA VAL A 662 2.32 -3.51 31.70
C VAL A 662 1.61 -4.21 32.87
N PRO A 663 0.82 -3.52 33.73
CA PRO A 663 0.07 -4.21 34.77
C PRO A 663 -0.94 -5.21 34.22
N LEU A 664 -1.73 -4.86 33.20
CA LEU A 664 -2.78 -5.74 32.66
C LEU A 664 -2.23 -7.01 32.03
N PHE A 665 -1.09 -6.91 31.34
CA PHE A 665 -0.45 -8.07 30.73
C PHE A 665 0.09 -9.06 31.75
N HIS A 666 0.64 -8.57 32.86
CA HIS A 666 1.24 -9.39 33.93
C HIS A 666 0.26 -9.79 35.02
N ASP A 667 -0.95 -9.24 35.00
CA ASP A 667 -1.99 -9.61 35.94
C ASP A 667 -2.45 -11.06 35.73
N ARG A 668 -2.51 -11.81 36.82
CA ARG A 668 -2.91 -13.22 36.80
C ARG A 668 -4.08 -13.50 37.73
N GLU A 669 -4.51 -12.59 38.62
CA GLU A 669 -5.61 -12.76 39.62
C GLU A 669 -6.00 -14.22 40.01
N GLY A 670 -5.05 -15.08 40.37
CA GLY A 670 -5.33 -16.47 40.76
C GLY A 670 -5.73 -17.43 39.63
N THR A 671 -5.53 -17.03 38.37
CA THR A 671 -5.73 -17.80 37.14
C THR A 671 -4.39 -18.04 36.43
N SER A 672 -4.36 -18.99 35.48
CA SER A 672 -3.14 -19.29 34.72
C SER A 672 -2.87 -18.34 33.56
N VAL A 673 -3.80 -17.45 33.20
CA VAL A 673 -3.73 -16.57 32.02
C VAL A 673 -4.27 -15.17 32.33
N PRO A 674 -3.78 -14.09 31.68
CA PRO A 674 -4.27 -12.73 31.95
C PRO A 674 -5.66 -12.50 31.31
N ARG A 675 -6.74 -12.78 32.05
CA ARG A 675 -8.10 -12.65 31.52
C ARG A 675 -8.46 -11.23 31.07
N GLY A 676 -8.05 -10.21 31.83
CA GLY A 676 -8.28 -8.82 31.46
C GLY A 676 -7.61 -8.44 30.13
N TRP A 677 -6.37 -8.91 29.93
CA TRP A 677 -5.66 -8.76 28.66
C TRP A 677 -6.38 -9.46 27.50
N LEU A 678 -6.76 -10.72 27.71
CA LEU A 678 -7.46 -11.51 26.69
C LEU A 678 -8.84 -10.95 26.34
N GLY A 679 -9.51 -10.29 27.29
CA GLY A 679 -10.72 -9.52 27.03
C GLY A 679 -10.48 -8.42 25.98
N ARG A 680 -9.39 -7.65 26.11
CA ARG A 680 -9.00 -6.66 25.09
C ARG A 680 -8.59 -7.29 23.77
N VAL A 681 -7.86 -8.42 23.80
CA VAL A 681 -7.51 -9.16 22.56
C VAL A 681 -8.77 -9.60 21.81
N LYS A 682 -9.78 -10.11 22.52
CA LYS A 682 -11.09 -10.48 21.94
C LYS A 682 -11.85 -9.27 21.41
N ALA A 683 -11.85 -8.14 22.14
CA ALA A 683 -12.46 -6.90 21.67
C ALA A 683 -11.81 -6.42 20.36
N ASN A 684 -10.47 -6.39 20.31
CA ASN A 684 -9.69 -6.09 19.12
C ASN A 684 -10.06 -6.99 17.93
N LEU A 685 -10.07 -8.32 18.12
CA LEU A 685 -10.43 -9.25 17.04
C LEU A 685 -11.89 -9.06 16.59
N ALA A 686 -12.81 -8.85 17.53
CA ALA A 686 -14.23 -8.68 17.22
C ALA A 686 -14.55 -7.38 16.46
N SER A 687 -13.96 -6.25 16.86
CA SER A 687 -14.27 -4.95 16.24
C SER A 687 -13.43 -4.66 14.99
N LEU A 688 -12.16 -5.05 14.98
CA LEU A 688 -11.25 -4.74 13.87
C LEU A 688 -11.19 -5.84 12.81
N GLY A 689 -11.37 -7.12 13.17
CA GLY A 689 -11.33 -8.27 12.27
C GLY A 689 -12.04 -8.07 10.92
N PRO A 690 -13.34 -7.73 10.89
CA PRO A 690 -14.09 -7.54 9.64
C PRO A 690 -13.72 -6.24 8.90
N GLN A 691 -13.13 -5.27 9.59
CA GLN A 691 -12.83 -3.95 9.03
C GLN A 691 -11.48 -3.95 8.31
N VAL A 692 -10.44 -4.52 8.91
CA VAL A 692 -9.05 -4.32 8.44
C VAL A 692 -8.62 -5.29 7.32
N VAL A 693 -9.52 -6.14 6.82
CA VAL A 693 -9.21 -7.10 5.75
C VAL A 693 -9.25 -6.46 4.36
N ALA A 694 -8.27 -6.78 3.52
CA ALA A 694 -8.21 -6.30 2.14
C ALA A 694 -9.37 -6.83 1.27
N SER A 695 -10.01 -7.94 1.66
CA SER A 695 -11.22 -8.45 0.99
C SER A 695 -12.36 -7.44 1.07
N ARG A 696 -12.55 -6.80 2.24
CA ARG A 696 -13.47 -5.68 2.41
C ARG A 696 -13.08 -4.49 1.54
N MET A 697 -11.83 -4.03 1.66
CA MET A 697 -11.33 -2.89 0.88
C MET A 697 -11.55 -3.07 -0.63
N VAL A 698 -11.21 -4.23 -1.20
CA VAL A 698 -11.37 -4.48 -2.64
C VAL A 698 -12.85 -4.56 -3.03
N ARG A 699 -13.73 -5.10 -2.18
CA ARG A 699 -15.18 -5.06 -2.42
C ARG A 699 -15.68 -3.62 -2.49
N ASP A 700 -15.25 -2.75 -1.57
CA ASP A 700 -15.57 -1.32 -1.55
C ASP A 700 -15.09 -0.64 -2.85
N TYR A 701 -13.84 -0.88 -3.27
CA TYR A 701 -13.33 -0.40 -4.58
C TYR A 701 -14.20 -0.86 -5.74
N VAL A 702 -14.59 -2.15 -5.77
CA VAL A 702 -15.41 -2.69 -6.85
C VAL A 702 -16.77 -1.99 -6.90
N THR A 703 -17.46 -1.88 -5.77
CA THR A 703 -18.83 -1.35 -5.71
C THR A 703 -18.90 0.16 -5.84
N GLU A 704 -17.97 0.89 -5.22
CA GLU A 704 -18.03 2.34 -5.11
C GLU A 704 -17.27 3.05 -6.23
N LEU A 705 -16.22 2.41 -6.78
CA LEU A 705 -15.31 3.04 -7.72
C LEU A 705 -15.27 2.33 -9.08
N TYR A 706 -14.90 1.04 -9.15
CA TYR A 706 -14.67 0.34 -10.41
C TYR A 706 -15.94 0.16 -11.23
N GLU A 707 -17.03 -0.32 -10.66
CA GLU A 707 -18.30 -0.51 -11.39
C GLU A 707 -18.90 0.81 -11.90
N PRO A 708 -18.99 1.87 -11.08
CA PRO A 708 -19.44 3.17 -11.57
C PRO A 708 -18.52 3.79 -12.63
N THR A 709 -17.22 3.54 -12.55
CA THR A 709 -16.24 4.02 -13.55
C THR A 709 -16.33 3.23 -14.84
N ALA A 710 -16.50 1.90 -14.76
CA ALA A 710 -16.75 1.05 -15.92
C ALA A 710 -18.02 1.48 -16.69
N ALA A 711 -19.10 1.77 -15.96
CA ALA A 711 -20.33 2.27 -16.56
C ALA A 711 -20.16 3.64 -17.24
N ALA A 712 -19.43 4.56 -16.61
CA ALA A 712 -19.12 5.87 -17.19
C ALA A 712 -18.21 5.75 -18.42
N ALA A 713 -17.19 4.89 -18.36
CA ALA A 713 -16.29 4.59 -19.47
C ALA A 713 -17.06 4.08 -20.70
N ASP A 714 -17.96 3.11 -20.51
CA ASP A 714 -18.79 2.60 -21.60
C ASP A 714 -19.73 3.68 -22.14
N ALA A 715 -20.36 4.47 -21.26
CA ALA A 715 -21.27 5.53 -21.67
C ALA A 715 -20.58 6.60 -22.54
N LEU A 716 -19.34 6.99 -22.21
CA LEU A 716 -18.62 8.04 -22.95
C LEU A 716 -17.87 7.52 -24.18
N ARG A 717 -17.54 6.21 -24.22
CA ARG A 717 -16.83 5.59 -25.36
C ARG A 717 -17.77 5.12 -26.48
N ASN A 718 -18.96 4.64 -26.13
CA ASN A 718 -19.91 4.13 -27.12
C ASN A 718 -20.33 5.20 -28.14
N ASP A 719 -20.86 4.75 -29.28
CA ASP A 719 -21.33 5.59 -30.39
C ASP A 719 -20.27 6.58 -30.91
N GLY A 720 -19.00 6.16 -30.97
CA GLY A 720 -17.90 6.98 -31.49
C GLY A 720 -17.64 8.23 -30.65
N HIS A 721 -17.70 8.10 -29.32
CA HIS A 721 -17.49 9.18 -28.36
C HIS A 721 -18.53 10.31 -28.38
N ALA A 722 -19.70 10.12 -29.00
CA ALA A 722 -20.71 11.17 -29.13
C ALA A 722 -21.07 11.86 -27.79
N ARG A 723 -21.14 11.10 -26.68
CA ARG A 723 -21.40 11.65 -25.35
C ARG A 723 -20.23 12.44 -24.78
N ALA A 724 -18.98 12.02 -25.02
CA ALA A 724 -17.80 12.78 -24.58
C ALA A 724 -17.73 14.13 -25.31
N ARG A 725 -18.03 14.15 -26.62
CA ARG A 725 -18.11 15.38 -27.43
C ARG A 725 -19.19 16.33 -26.91
N ALA A 726 -20.37 15.78 -26.61
CA ALA A 726 -21.48 16.54 -26.05
C ALA A 726 -21.16 17.10 -24.66
N LEU A 727 -20.55 16.30 -23.78
CA LEU A 727 -20.15 16.73 -22.43
C LEU A 727 -19.09 17.84 -22.48
N SER A 728 -18.07 17.70 -23.33
CA SER A 728 -17.05 18.73 -23.52
C SER A 728 -17.67 20.04 -24.01
N SER A 729 -18.55 19.98 -25.02
CA SER A 729 -19.26 21.15 -25.55
C SER A 729 -20.14 21.81 -24.49
N TRP A 730 -20.82 21.00 -23.68
CA TRP A 730 -21.64 21.47 -22.57
C TRP A 730 -20.80 22.18 -21.51
N LYS A 731 -19.66 21.62 -21.08
CA LYS A 731 -18.77 22.24 -20.09
C LYS A 731 -18.22 23.58 -20.55
N VAL A 732 -17.79 23.68 -21.81
CA VAL A 732 -17.31 24.94 -22.38
C VAL A 732 -18.40 26.02 -22.31
N ARG A 733 -19.63 25.68 -22.74
CA ARG A 733 -20.78 26.59 -22.66
C ARG A 733 -21.10 26.98 -21.22
N ALA A 734 -21.15 26.00 -20.31
CA ALA A 734 -21.46 26.20 -18.90
C ALA A 734 -20.48 27.17 -18.24
N LEU A 735 -19.17 26.91 -18.39
CA LEU A 735 -18.12 27.74 -17.81
C LEU A 735 -18.09 29.16 -18.40
N SER A 736 -18.23 29.30 -19.72
CA SER A 736 -18.27 30.63 -20.37
C SER A 736 -19.51 31.44 -20.00
N GLY A 737 -20.63 30.78 -19.72
CA GLY A 737 -21.88 31.44 -19.31
C GLY A 737 -22.04 31.66 -17.80
N TRP A 738 -21.19 31.04 -16.96
CA TRP A 738 -21.39 30.96 -15.52
C TRP A 738 -21.40 32.34 -14.84
N GLU A 739 -20.53 33.26 -15.26
CA GLU A 739 -20.47 34.62 -14.70
C GLU A 739 -21.77 35.43 -14.89
N ALA A 740 -22.61 35.05 -15.85
CA ALA A 740 -23.90 35.68 -16.09
C ALA A 740 -25.03 35.10 -15.21
N VAL A 741 -24.79 33.97 -14.53
CA VAL A 741 -25.77 33.33 -13.64
C VAL A 741 -25.84 34.09 -12.33
N LYS A 742 -27.05 34.53 -11.94
CA LYS A 742 -27.25 35.24 -10.68
C LYS A 742 -28.64 35.03 -10.12
N VAL A 743 -28.74 35.05 -8.79
CA VAL A 743 -30.01 35.11 -8.08
C VAL A 743 -30.49 36.56 -8.07
N ASP A 744 -31.55 36.86 -8.81
CA ASP A 744 -32.10 38.23 -8.93
C ASP A 744 -33.05 38.56 -7.78
N ALA A 745 -33.83 37.58 -7.31
CA ALA A 745 -34.79 37.78 -6.22
C ALA A 745 -34.97 36.50 -5.41
N VAL A 746 -35.10 36.67 -4.09
CA VAL A 746 -35.51 35.62 -3.14
C VAL A 746 -36.71 36.15 -2.36
N GLU A 747 -37.84 35.45 -2.47
CA GLU A 747 -39.06 35.73 -1.74
C GLU A 747 -39.33 34.61 -0.75
N ALA A 748 -39.41 34.92 0.54
CA ALA A 748 -39.75 33.97 1.60
C ALA A 748 -40.95 34.45 2.40
N SER A 749 -41.79 33.52 2.89
CA SER A 749 -42.87 33.82 3.84
C SER A 749 -42.33 34.39 5.18
N GLU A 750 -43.12 35.22 5.89
CA GLU A 750 -42.87 35.99 7.14
C GLU A 750 -41.59 35.68 7.95
N GLU A 751 -40.82 36.68 8.40
CA GLU A 751 -39.54 36.51 9.14
C GLU A 751 -39.63 35.58 10.36
N VAL A 752 -40.74 35.58 11.10
CA VAL A 752 -40.94 34.75 12.30
C VAL A 752 -41.94 33.62 11.98
N ALA A 753 -41.62 32.37 12.32
CA ALA A 753 -42.56 31.26 12.18
C ALA A 753 -42.48 30.32 13.38
N ASP A 754 -43.61 29.68 13.67
CA ASP A 754 -43.69 28.64 14.69
C ASP A 754 -42.88 27.41 14.28
N LEU A 755 -42.33 26.72 15.29
CA LEU A 755 -41.62 25.47 15.09
C LEU A 755 -42.53 24.45 14.40
N GLY A 756 -42.10 23.92 13.26
CA GLY A 756 -42.87 22.97 12.44
C GLY A 756 -43.76 23.59 11.37
N ALA A 757 -43.79 24.92 11.24
CA ALA A 757 -44.48 25.58 10.14
C ALA A 757 -43.77 25.33 8.79
N ARG A 758 -44.55 25.09 7.73
CA ARG A 758 -44.03 24.99 6.37
C ARG A 758 -43.74 26.39 5.83
N ARG A 759 -42.55 26.56 5.24
CA ARG A 759 -42.18 27.79 4.51
C ARG A 759 -42.07 27.54 3.03
N GLU A 760 -42.46 28.55 2.27
CA GLU A 760 -42.26 28.59 0.82
C GLU A 760 -41.18 29.64 0.53
N VAL A 761 -40.18 29.24 -0.23
CA VAL A 761 -39.14 30.12 -0.76
C VAL A 761 -39.27 30.08 -2.27
N ARG A 762 -39.43 31.24 -2.90
CA ARG A 762 -39.38 31.41 -4.34
C ARG A 762 -38.12 32.16 -4.70
N VAL A 763 -37.41 31.65 -5.71
CA VAL A 763 -36.17 32.26 -6.19
C VAL A 763 -36.33 32.53 -7.67
N THR A 764 -35.95 33.74 -8.10
CA THR A 764 -35.80 34.09 -9.51
C THR A 764 -34.32 34.09 -9.83
N VAL A 765 -33.91 33.25 -10.78
CA VAL A 765 -32.50 33.11 -11.20
C VAL A 765 -32.39 33.52 -12.65
N ALA A 766 -31.50 34.47 -12.94
CA ALA A 766 -31.09 34.78 -14.31
C ALA A 766 -29.98 33.80 -14.72
N LEU A 767 -30.13 33.16 -15.89
CA LEU A 767 -29.23 32.11 -16.37
C LEU A 767 -28.27 32.57 -17.47
N GLY A 768 -28.39 33.82 -17.94
CA GLY A 768 -27.64 34.30 -19.10
C GLY A 768 -27.89 33.43 -20.33
N ASP A 769 -26.82 32.87 -20.89
CA ASP A 769 -26.86 31.97 -22.06
C ASP A 769 -27.08 30.49 -21.69
N LEU A 770 -27.22 30.17 -20.40
CA LEU A 770 -27.52 28.81 -19.93
C LEU A 770 -29.03 28.53 -19.91
N THR A 771 -29.37 27.25 -19.99
CA THR A 771 -30.76 26.77 -19.93
C THR A 771 -31.09 26.22 -18.54
N PRO A 772 -32.39 26.10 -18.19
CA PRO A 772 -32.79 25.48 -16.93
C PRO A 772 -32.29 24.05 -16.73
N ASP A 773 -32.03 23.32 -17.82
CA ASP A 773 -31.48 21.95 -17.76
C ASP A 773 -29.97 21.93 -17.47
N ASP A 774 -29.27 23.07 -17.64
CA ASP A 774 -27.83 23.20 -17.37
C ASP A 774 -27.53 23.52 -15.89
N VAL A 775 -28.54 23.88 -15.08
CA VAL A 775 -28.36 24.35 -13.70
C VAL A 775 -29.27 23.61 -12.71
N ALA A 776 -28.80 23.45 -11.47
CA ALA A 776 -29.63 23.03 -10.35
C ALA A 776 -29.72 24.17 -9.33
N VAL A 777 -30.93 24.57 -8.96
CA VAL A 777 -31.16 25.57 -7.90
C VAL A 777 -31.43 24.84 -6.60
N GLN A 778 -30.54 25.00 -5.63
CA GLN A 778 -30.63 24.37 -4.31
C GLN A 778 -30.86 25.43 -3.23
N LEU A 779 -31.64 25.08 -2.20
CA LEU A 779 -31.85 25.88 -1.00
C LEU A 779 -31.10 25.22 0.14
N VAL A 780 -30.07 25.90 0.67
CA VAL A 780 -29.35 25.47 1.87
C VAL A 780 -29.98 26.16 3.09
N HIS A 781 -30.26 25.40 4.15
CA HIS A 781 -30.85 25.94 5.39
C HIS A 781 -30.20 25.27 6.62
N GLY A 782 -29.95 26.06 7.67
CA GLY A 782 -29.17 25.62 8.83
C GLY A 782 -29.28 26.60 9.99
N ARG A 783 -28.51 26.34 11.05
CA ARG A 783 -28.44 27.24 12.20
C ARG A 783 -27.28 28.21 11.97
N ILE A 784 -27.60 29.49 11.98
CA ILE A 784 -26.59 30.52 11.80
C ILE A 784 -25.69 30.61 13.03
N GLY A 785 -24.38 30.53 12.82
CA GLY A 785 -23.32 30.67 13.81
C GLY A 785 -23.09 32.12 14.25
N PRO A 786 -22.15 32.35 15.19
CA PRO A 786 -21.87 33.67 15.74
C PRO A 786 -21.27 34.68 14.74
N HIS A 787 -20.88 34.25 13.54
CA HIS A 787 -20.30 35.07 12.46
C HIS A 787 -21.14 35.07 11.18
N ASP A 788 -22.44 34.76 11.29
CA ASP A 788 -23.37 34.66 10.16
C ASP A 788 -23.05 33.53 9.15
N GLU A 789 -22.27 32.53 9.58
CA GLU A 789 -22.03 31.28 8.87
C GLU A 789 -23.20 30.29 9.05
N LEU A 790 -23.53 29.53 8.00
CA LEU A 790 -24.75 28.72 7.91
C LEU A 790 -24.58 27.28 8.41
#